data_AF-W5TBT3-F1
#
_entry.id   AF-W5TBT3-F1
#
_cell.length_a   1.000
_cell.length_b   1.000
_cell.length_c   1.000
_cell.angle_alpha   90.00
_cell.angle_beta   90.00
_cell.angle_gamma   90.00
#
_symmetry.space_group_name_H-M   'P 1'
#
loop_
_entity.id
_entity.type
_entity.pdbx_description
1 polymer ?
#
loop_
_entity_poly.entity_id
_entity_poly.type
_entity_poly.pdbx_seq_one_letter_code
_entity_poly.pdbx_strand_id
1 'polypeptide(L)'
;MADSVEIDPEVLRELARQHDRVADDTDEWANQPVDWLREFPDSYGHIADPVHKALKSYYNARENAGRALAREHRDTAAKLRQAANDFEWADHQGRSRIRSFDDTPGSGAVPPQPSTAGPGMPSASGPQLTPTNGAAPADSPSGAGGTPADAAPGAPGNAATASDQPDAPDTGVDTGAGAGTDAAAASAGAGTSPGTAGAPGTTGTGPGSPGATAGAVPPSGPLPPSGGGPDDRGSTQPPSGASAAGDLPPVPVPTPFAAAVAKAKDEDAEPAYVVGDAVDNDLVLARTLLGAVLAAVDSSVLGLHWAVAVMRGPAGAGVFITSNEGRGWFPAGLYLPLEVSSPWIWDELLAGDSGDAGSPWEGVSDPARVLVEFGLAWGRKAGANLRALVSSGPIDNGVRQRFADVAMQDMVGPSYDVDLRAFTPDTADRLGLTGSPEALEHVASVPDSQIRARCEELAAGAHALVGRSAPGGPEAAESRGVRDRILSARQAGREIPREWWQELRDADDLLAASMLPRRVDVGRVEPGELRVDDEVSALRSMVFERRCNELVLLLDDEESRQQLRDAVYAHEQIVKHPRFVEVPAAVSTADDQAVRPSVTGAQAGGPGVTAPSVTAPSVTAGPPPGAVVAPDSAPPDTAGRS
;
A
#
# COMPACT_ATOMS: atom_id res chain seq x y z
N MET A 1 27.42 8.38 13.96
CA MET A 1 28.01 7.15 14.52
C MET A 1 27.07 6.05 14.10
N ALA A 2 27.49 5.14 13.22
CA ALA A 2 26.63 4.04 12.79
C ALA A 2 26.64 3.01 13.92
N ASP A 3 25.46 2.69 14.45
CA ASP A 3 25.29 1.60 15.42
C ASP A 3 25.80 0.31 14.76
N SER A 4 26.98 -0.15 15.18
CA SER A 4 27.52 -1.42 14.72
C SER A 4 26.67 -2.53 15.31
N VAL A 5 25.80 -3.13 14.50
CA VAL A 5 25.05 -4.32 14.88
C VAL A 5 26.06 -5.45 15.10
N GLU A 6 26.23 -5.87 16.34
CA GLU A 6 27.05 -7.01 16.72
C GLU A 6 26.29 -8.30 16.36
N ILE A 7 26.54 -8.82 15.16
CA ILE A 7 25.94 -10.07 14.68
C ILE A 7 26.90 -11.22 14.98
N ASP A 8 26.43 -12.19 15.76
CA ASP A 8 27.17 -13.42 16.05
C ASP A 8 27.37 -14.27 14.77
N PRO A 9 28.61 -14.66 14.41
CA PRO A 9 28.88 -15.55 13.27
C PRO A 9 28.07 -16.85 13.27
N GLU A 10 27.71 -17.39 14.44
CA GLU A 10 26.89 -18.61 14.52
C GLU A 10 25.45 -18.38 14.02
N VAL A 11 24.90 -17.18 14.21
CA VAL A 11 23.59 -16.81 13.68
C VAL A 11 23.61 -16.79 12.16
N LEU A 12 24.69 -16.26 11.55
CA LEU A 12 24.86 -16.27 10.09
C LEU A 12 24.94 -17.69 9.53
N ARG A 13 25.58 -18.61 10.26
CA ARG A 13 25.65 -20.04 9.88
C ARG A 13 24.32 -20.76 10.02
N GLU A 14 23.54 -20.45 11.04
CA GLU A 14 22.17 -20.97 11.17
C GLU A 14 21.29 -20.49 10.02
N LEU A 15 21.34 -19.19 9.70
CA LEU A 15 20.58 -18.63 8.58
C LEU A 15 21.00 -19.26 7.25
N ALA A 16 22.30 -19.49 7.02
CA ALA A 16 22.78 -20.23 5.86
C ALA A 16 22.20 -21.65 5.77
N ARG A 17 22.11 -22.37 6.90
CA ARG A 17 21.47 -23.71 6.96
C ARG A 17 19.97 -23.66 6.69
N GLN A 18 19.29 -22.56 7.04
CA GLN A 18 17.88 -22.36 6.67
C GLN A 18 17.73 -22.16 5.17
N HIS A 19 18.56 -21.33 4.55
CA HIS A 19 18.54 -21.14 3.10
C HIS A 19 18.84 -22.43 2.32
N ASP A 20 19.78 -23.25 2.78
CA ASP A 20 20.03 -24.56 2.17
C ASP A 20 18.80 -25.48 2.22
N ARG A 21 18.12 -25.54 3.38
CA ARG A 21 16.88 -26.34 3.52
C ARG A 21 15.81 -25.86 2.54
N VAL A 22 15.59 -24.55 2.45
CA VAL A 22 14.62 -23.97 1.51
C VAL A 22 15.02 -24.29 0.06
N ALA A 23 16.31 -24.27 -0.28
CA ALA A 23 16.77 -24.63 -1.61
C ALA A 23 16.49 -26.09 -1.95
N ASP A 24 16.71 -27.01 -1.00
CA ASP A 24 16.46 -28.44 -1.18
C ASP A 24 14.95 -28.74 -1.30
N ASP A 25 14.12 -28.13 -0.44
CA ASP A 25 12.65 -28.23 -0.52
C ASP A 25 12.12 -27.67 -1.85
N THR A 26 12.70 -26.57 -2.32
CA THR A 26 12.34 -25.94 -3.62
C THR A 26 12.72 -26.84 -4.79
N ASP A 27 13.90 -27.47 -4.75
CA ASP A 27 14.30 -28.43 -5.79
C ASP A 27 13.42 -29.67 -5.80
N GLU A 28 13.03 -30.18 -4.62
CA GLU A 28 12.10 -31.31 -4.52
C GLU A 28 10.73 -30.95 -5.11
N TRP A 29 10.19 -29.79 -4.74
CA TRP A 29 8.93 -29.26 -5.26
C TRP A 29 8.97 -28.98 -6.76
N ALA A 30 10.13 -28.62 -7.31
CA ALA A 30 10.31 -28.32 -8.73
C ALA A 30 10.29 -29.58 -9.63
N ASN A 31 10.46 -30.77 -9.05
CA ASN A 31 10.51 -32.01 -9.82
C ASN A 31 9.21 -32.27 -10.58
N GLN A 32 9.35 -32.68 -11.83
CA GLN A 32 8.19 -33.02 -12.67
C GLN A 32 7.59 -34.37 -12.26
N PRO A 33 6.26 -34.53 -12.30
CA PRO A 33 5.60 -35.82 -12.10
C PRO A 33 5.74 -36.68 -13.37
N VAL A 34 6.95 -37.17 -13.65
CA VAL A 34 7.33 -37.84 -14.91
C VAL A 34 6.52 -39.09 -15.20
N ASP A 35 6.16 -39.88 -14.18
CA ASP A 35 5.39 -41.10 -14.35
C ASP A 35 3.95 -40.78 -14.77
N TRP A 36 3.32 -39.80 -14.11
CA TRP A 36 1.98 -39.33 -14.46
C TRP A 36 1.94 -38.71 -15.87
N LEU A 37 2.92 -37.85 -16.20
CA LEU A 37 3.03 -37.28 -17.55
C LEU A 37 3.23 -38.35 -18.63
N ARG A 38 3.90 -39.45 -18.30
CA ARG A 38 4.10 -40.58 -19.21
C ARG A 38 2.80 -41.37 -19.42
N GLU A 39 2.02 -41.59 -18.38
CA GLU A 39 0.76 -42.36 -18.41
C GLU A 39 -0.45 -41.55 -18.92
N PHE A 40 -0.29 -40.23 -19.04
CA PHE A 40 -1.36 -39.32 -19.46
C PHE A 40 -1.99 -39.67 -20.82
N PRO A 41 -1.25 -39.98 -21.90
CA PRO A 41 -1.84 -40.36 -23.18
C PRO A 41 -2.64 -41.66 -23.10
N ASP A 42 -2.19 -42.62 -22.30
CA ASP A 42 -2.83 -43.92 -22.16
C ASP A 42 -4.16 -43.79 -21.39
N SER A 43 -4.21 -42.86 -20.43
CA SER A 43 -5.38 -42.62 -19.58
C SER A 43 -6.46 -41.76 -20.27
N TYR A 44 -6.05 -40.78 -21.09
CA TYR A 44 -6.97 -39.78 -21.66
C TYR A 44 -7.11 -39.88 -23.19
N GLY A 45 -6.35 -40.75 -23.84
CA GLY A 45 -6.37 -40.96 -25.29
C GLY A 45 -5.74 -39.82 -26.10
N HIS A 46 -5.57 -40.06 -27.41
CA HIS A 46 -4.90 -39.12 -28.32
C HIS A 46 -5.61 -37.77 -28.52
N ILE A 47 -6.90 -37.66 -28.16
CA ILE A 47 -7.63 -36.38 -28.23
C ILE A 47 -7.04 -35.36 -27.24
N ALA A 48 -6.40 -35.83 -26.16
CA ALA A 48 -5.78 -34.98 -25.14
C ALA A 48 -4.33 -34.58 -25.44
N ASP A 49 -3.78 -34.91 -26.62
CA ASP A 49 -2.40 -34.58 -27.00
C ASP A 49 -2.04 -33.09 -26.89
N PRO A 50 -2.91 -32.13 -27.28
CA PRO A 50 -2.63 -30.70 -27.08
C PRO A 50 -2.50 -30.33 -25.60
N VAL A 51 -3.34 -30.92 -24.74
CA VAL A 51 -3.33 -30.69 -23.29
C VAL A 51 -2.07 -31.30 -22.68
N HIS A 52 -1.72 -32.52 -23.06
CA HIS A 52 -0.48 -33.17 -22.62
C HIS A 52 0.76 -32.35 -23.00
N LYS A 53 0.80 -31.79 -24.21
CA LYS A 53 1.90 -30.92 -24.65
C LYS A 53 1.96 -29.63 -23.81
N ALA A 54 0.81 -29.02 -23.51
CA ALA A 54 0.74 -27.85 -22.64
C ALA A 54 1.22 -28.17 -21.22
N LEU A 55 0.78 -29.29 -20.64
CA LEU A 55 1.22 -29.77 -19.32
C LEU A 55 2.73 -30.01 -19.26
N LYS A 56 3.30 -30.67 -20.27
CA LYS A 56 4.76 -30.82 -20.38
C LYS A 56 5.48 -29.47 -20.44
N SER A 57 4.96 -28.52 -21.22
CA SER A 57 5.53 -27.17 -21.28
C SER A 57 5.48 -26.47 -19.93
N TYR A 58 4.35 -26.60 -19.22
CA TYR A 58 4.14 -26.01 -17.89
C TYR A 58 5.10 -26.61 -16.86
N TYR A 59 5.19 -27.94 -16.74
CA TYR A 59 6.08 -28.58 -15.76
C TYR A 59 7.56 -28.34 -16.06
N ASN A 60 7.96 -28.25 -17.34
CA ASN A 60 9.31 -27.81 -17.71
C ASN A 60 9.59 -26.37 -17.27
N ALA A 61 8.64 -25.45 -17.47
CA ALA A 61 8.79 -24.06 -17.04
C ALA A 61 8.89 -23.95 -15.50
N ARG A 62 8.03 -24.68 -14.78
CA ARG A 62 8.07 -24.77 -13.32
C ARG A 62 9.38 -25.35 -12.80
N GLU A 63 9.87 -26.44 -13.39
CA GLU A 63 11.14 -27.04 -12.98
C GLU A 63 12.31 -26.05 -13.17
N ASN A 64 12.35 -25.35 -14.30
CA ASN A 64 13.38 -24.35 -14.58
C ASN A 64 13.34 -23.19 -13.59
N ALA A 65 12.14 -22.68 -13.28
CA ALA A 65 11.94 -21.61 -12.32
C ALA A 65 12.31 -22.05 -10.89
N GLY A 66 11.85 -23.22 -10.45
CA GLY A 66 12.18 -23.77 -9.13
C GLY A 66 13.68 -24.00 -8.95
N ARG A 67 14.35 -24.58 -9.95
CA ARG A 67 15.82 -24.74 -9.92
C ARG A 67 16.58 -23.42 -9.94
N ALA A 68 16.02 -22.36 -10.54
CA ALA A 68 16.62 -21.03 -10.50
C ALA A 68 16.53 -20.44 -9.08
N LEU A 69 15.34 -20.49 -8.47
CA LEU A 69 15.12 -20.03 -7.10
C LEU A 69 15.99 -20.82 -6.10
N ALA A 70 16.06 -22.14 -6.22
CA ALA A 70 16.92 -22.97 -5.38
C ALA A 70 18.40 -22.59 -5.48
N ARG A 71 18.89 -22.17 -6.67
CA ARG A 71 20.26 -21.63 -6.82
C ARG A 71 20.44 -20.32 -6.07
N GLU A 72 19.49 -19.40 -6.14
CA GLU A 72 19.56 -18.12 -5.41
C GLU A 72 19.63 -18.32 -3.89
N HIS A 73 18.86 -19.29 -3.35
CA HIS A 73 18.95 -19.66 -1.95
C HIS A 73 20.34 -20.23 -1.58
N ARG A 74 20.91 -21.12 -2.40
CA ARG A 74 22.26 -21.66 -2.18
C ARG A 74 23.35 -20.58 -2.27
N ASP A 75 23.24 -19.66 -3.22
CA ASP A 75 24.16 -18.54 -3.36
C ASP A 75 24.10 -17.61 -2.13
N THR A 76 22.89 -17.37 -1.60
CA THR A 76 22.69 -16.60 -0.37
C THR A 76 23.31 -17.32 0.83
N ALA A 77 23.09 -18.63 0.96
CA ALA A 77 23.71 -19.44 2.00
C ALA A 77 25.25 -19.42 1.93
N ALA A 78 25.82 -19.46 0.73
CA ALA A 78 27.26 -19.36 0.52
C ALA A 78 27.81 -17.99 0.96
N LYS A 79 27.12 -16.89 0.61
CA LYS A 79 27.49 -15.53 1.05
C LYS A 79 27.43 -15.37 2.56
N LEU A 80 26.40 -15.92 3.21
CA LEU A 80 26.26 -15.89 4.67
C LEU A 80 27.40 -16.63 5.38
N ARG A 81 27.80 -17.81 4.87
CA ARG A 81 28.96 -18.55 5.38
C ARG A 81 30.25 -17.77 5.18
N GLN A 82 30.42 -17.14 4.03
CA GLN A 82 31.59 -16.32 3.74
C GLN A 82 31.68 -15.15 4.74
N ALA A 83 30.58 -14.42 4.95
CA ALA A 83 30.54 -13.33 5.92
C ALA A 83 30.89 -13.80 7.34
N ALA A 84 30.35 -14.95 7.79
CA ALA A 84 30.69 -15.53 9.09
C ALA A 84 32.21 -15.81 9.22
N ASN A 85 32.82 -16.37 8.17
CA ASN A 85 34.25 -16.66 8.15
C ASN A 85 35.09 -15.38 8.14
N ASP A 86 34.65 -14.34 7.42
CA ASP A 86 35.33 -13.04 7.36
C ASP A 86 35.31 -12.35 8.72
N PHE A 87 34.21 -12.44 9.47
CA PHE A 87 34.11 -11.94 10.85
C PHE A 87 35.07 -12.64 11.81
N GLU A 88 35.11 -13.97 11.79
CA GLU A 88 36.04 -14.73 12.63
C GLU A 88 37.49 -14.45 12.29
N TRP A 89 37.80 -14.34 10.99
CA TRP A 89 39.14 -13.97 10.55
C TRP A 89 39.53 -12.57 11.04
N ALA A 90 38.61 -11.60 10.95
CA ALA A 90 38.83 -10.26 11.48
C ALA A 90 39.05 -10.26 13.01
N ASP A 91 38.30 -11.07 13.77
CA ASP A 91 38.50 -11.22 15.22
C ASP A 91 39.86 -11.85 15.54
N HIS A 92 40.25 -12.92 14.85
CA HIS A 92 41.57 -13.55 15.01
C HIS A 92 42.72 -12.58 14.68
N GLN A 93 42.57 -11.75 13.65
CA GLN A 93 43.53 -10.69 13.34
C GLN A 93 43.56 -9.58 14.40
N GLY A 94 42.40 -9.16 14.91
CA GLY A 94 42.30 -8.21 16.01
C GLY A 94 43.02 -8.71 17.26
N ARG A 95 42.74 -9.95 17.67
CA ARG A 95 43.35 -10.59 18.85
C ARG A 95 44.85 -10.81 18.70
N SER A 96 45.33 -11.20 17.54
CA SER A 96 46.78 -11.37 17.29
C SER A 96 47.52 -10.03 17.31
N ARG A 97 46.94 -8.95 16.76
CA ARG A 97 47.49 -7.60 16.88
C ARG A 97 47.57 -7.14 18.33
N ILE A 98 46.51 -7.33 19.12
CA ILE A 98 46.52 -6.94 20.56
C ILE A 98 47.58 -7.71 21.34
N ARG A 99 47.70 -9.03 21.14
CA ARG A 99 48.76 -9.84 21.80
C ARG A 99 50.16 -9.38 21.42
N SER A 100 50.38 -8.98 20.17
CA SER A 100 51.68 -8.46 19.74
C SER A 100 52.10 -7.16 20.42
N PHE A 101 51.14 -6.37 20.94
CA PHE A 101 51.43 -5.17 21.74
C PHE A 101 51.81 -5.49 23.19
N ASP A 102 51.36 -6.62 23.74
CA ASP A 102 51.60 -7.02 25.14
C ASP A 102 52.94 -7.79 25.31
N ASP A 103 53.38 -8.50 24.27
CA ASP A 103 54.61 -9.31 24.28
C ASP A 103 55.91 -8.52 24.00
N THR A 104 55.93 -7.19 24.16
CA THR A 104 57.19 -6.40 24.10
C THR A 104 57.73 -6.19 25.52
N PRO A 105 58.63 -7.05 26.04
CA PRO A 105 59.09 -6.97 27.41
C PRO A 105 60.23 -5.96 27.46
N GLY A 106 59.94 -4.77 28.01
CA GLY A 106 60.96 -3.88 28.53
C GLY A 106 61.72 -3.04 27.50
N SER A 107 61.16 -1.89 27.16
CA SER A 107 61.95 -0.67 27.26
C SER A 107 61.07 0.41 27.88
N GLY A 108 61.39 0.79 29.11
CA GLY A 108 60.74 1.88 29.80
C GLY A 108 61.03 3.19 29.06
N ALA A 109 60.04 3.66 28.32
CA ALA A 109 59.98 5.04 27.86
C ALA A 109 58.59 5.58 28.19
N VAL A 110 58.59 6.59 29.05
CA VAL A 110 57.43 7.36 29.52
C VAL A 110 56.54 7.76 28.33
N PRO A 111 55.20 7.66 28.44
CA PRO A 111 54.31 8.10 27.38
C PRO A 111 54.45 9.61 27.14
N PRO A 112 54.75 10.09 25.93
CA PRO A 112 54.63 11.51 25.63
C PRO A 112 53.15 11.91 25.65
N GLN A 113 52.84 13.00 26.35
CA GLN A 113 51.52 13.65 26.37
C GLN A 113 50.98 13.89 24.95
N PRO A 114 49.64 13.91 24.77
CA PRO A 114 49.03 14.22 23.49
C PRO A 114 49.26 15.69 23.14
N SER A 115 50.19 15.96 22.23
CA SER A 115 50.29 17.25 21.56
C SER A 115 49.22 17.36 20.48
N THR A 116 48.28 18.27 20.69
CA THR A 116 47.37 18.82 19.69
C THR A 116 48.16 19.41 18.50
N ALA A 117 48.06 18.79 17.33
CA ALA A 117 48.39 19.38 16.04
C ALA A 117 47.53 18.75 14.93
N GLY A 118 46.99 19.61 14.06
CA GLY A 118 45.89 19.36 13.13
C GLY A 118 46.16 18.45 11.90
N PRO A 119 45.26 18.50 10.89
CA PRO A 119 45.06 17.41 9.94
C PRO A 119 46.07 17.45 8.79
N GLY A 120 46.74 16.32 8.56
CA GLY A 120 47.56 16.08 7.37
C GLY A 120 47.45 14.62 6.97
N MET A 121 46.73 14.36 5.87
CA MET A 121 46.65 13.05 5.23
C MET A 121 48.02 12.56 4.75
N PRO A 122 48.27 11.25 4.80
CA PRO A 122 49.08 10.61 3.77
C PRO A 122 48.36 9.43 3.09
N SER A 123 48.50 9.42 1.77
CA SER A 123 48.11 8.39 0.80
C SER A 123 48.65 7.00 1.13
N ALA A 124 47.81 5.99 0.97
CA ALA A 124 48.21 4.59 0.92
C ALA A 124 48.44 4.15 -0.54
N SER A 125 49.66 3.71 -0.81
CA SER A 125 50.10 3.08 -2.06
C SER A 125 49.56 1.65 -2.13
N GLY A 126 48.83 1.33 -3.20
CA GLY A 126 48.42 -0.03 -3.55
C GLY A 126 49.50 -0.80 -4.32
N PRO A 127 49.48 -2.15 -4.31
CA PRO A 127 50.48 -2.97 -4.97
C PRO A 127 50.26 -3.10 -6.48
N GLN A 128 51.40 -3.19 -7.16
CA GLN A 128 51.64 -3.15 -8.59
C GLN A 128 51.40 -4.54 -9.24
N LEU A 129 50.57 -4.60 -10.28
CA LEU A 129 50.50 -5.71 -11.22
C LEU A 129 50.81 -5.23 -12.64
N THR A 130 51.71 -5.97 -13.29
CA THR A 130 52.27 -5.75 -14.64
C THR A 130 51.27 -6.08 -15.75
N PRO A 131 51.24 -5.32 -16.87
CA PRO A 131 50.61 -5.77 -18.10
C PRO A 131 51.64 -6.13 -19.20
N THR A 132 51.33 -7.23 -19.89
CA THR A 132 52.01 -7.77 -21.08
C THR A 132 51.49 -7.11 -22.36
N ASN A 133 52.38 -6.96 -23.35
CA ASN A 133 52.18 -6.29 -24.65
C ASN A 133 51.50 -7.13 -25.75
N GLY A 134 50.84 -6.42 -26.68
CA GLY A 134 50.63 -6.79 -28.10
C GLY A 134 49.15 -6.87 -28.51
N ALA A 135 48.62 -6.28 -29.59
CA ALA A 135 49.14 -5.53 -30.74
C ALA A 135 47.97 -4.76 -31.43
N ALA A 136 48.27 -3.68 -32.16
CA ALA A 136 47.35 -2.90 -33.03
C ALA A 136 47.08 -3.64 -34.38
N PRO A 137 46.13 -3.22 -35.27
CA PRO A 137 46.10 -1.92 -36.00
C PRO A 137 44.69 -1.26 -36.13
N ALA A 138 44.59 0.07 -36.06
CA ALA A 138 44.46 1.06 -37.16
C ALA A 138 43.14 1.01 -37.97
N ASP A 139 42.28 2.03 -37.84
CA ASP A 139 42.04 3.04 -38.90
C ASP A 139 40.99 4.09 -38.46
N SER A 140 41.31 5.36 -38.73
CA SER A 140 40.37 6.50 -38.76
C SER A 140 39.80 6.65 -40.19
N PRO A 141 38.72 7.43 -40.43
CA PRO A 141 38.95 8.86 -40.63
C PRO A 141 37.85 9.81 -40.11
N SER A 142 38.35 11.03 -39.93
CA SER A 142 37.77 12.34 -39.64
C SER A 142 36.89 12.97 -40.72
N GLY A 143 36.03 13.92 -40.30
CA GLY A 143 35.49 15.04 -41.09
C GLY A 143 34.35 15.73 -40.35
N ALA A 144 34.56 16.89 -39.69
CA ALA A 144 34.40 18.26 -40.20
C ALA A 144 32.95 18.55 -40.68
N GLY A 145 32.21 19.58 -40.26
CA GLY A 145 32.43 20.78 -39.44
C GLY A 145 31.19 21.68 -39.58
N GLY A 146 31.15 22.81 -38.87
CA GLY A 146 30.28 23.96 -39.21
C GLY A 146 29.25 24.37 -38.16
N THR A 147 29.60 25.39 -37.37
CA THR A 147 28.65 26.35 -36.77
C THR A 147 28.11 27.30 -37.84
N PRO A 148 26.93 27.89 -37.60
CA PRO A 148 26.90 29.36 -37.64
C PRO A 148 26.00 30.01 -36.58
N ALA A 149 26.42 31.20 -36.17
CA ALA A 149 25.65 32.21 -35.44
C ALA A 149 25.02 33.22 -36.42
N ASP A 150 24.12 34.06 -35.87
CA ASP A 150 23.46 35.26 -36.41
C ASP A 150 22.28 35.11 -37.38
N ALA A 151 21.08 35.46 -36.88
CA ALA A 151 20.25 36.53 -37.45
C ALA A 151 18.98 36.79 -36.59
N ALA A 152 18.87 38.01 -36.04
CA ALA A 152 17.60 38.59 -35.59
C ALA A 152 16.73 39.00 -36.80
N PRO A 153 15.39 39.04 -36.65
CA PRO A 153 14.69 40.33 -36.62
C PRO A 153 13.54 40.30 -35.58
N GLY A 154 13.28 41.35 -34.80
CA GLY A 154 12.69 42.60 -35.26
C GLY A 154 11.27 42.72 -34.67
N ALA A 155 11.13 43.54 -33.63
CA ALA A 155 9.85 43.91 -33.01
C ALA A 155 8.92 44.65 -33.99
N PRO A 156 7.61 44.68 -33.69
CA PRO A 156 7.02 45.99 -33.47
C PRO A 156 6.20 46.04 -32.18
N GLY A 157 6.35 47.17 -31.46
CA GLY A 157 5.48 47.55 -30.35
C GLY A 157 4.24 48.35 -30.80
N ASN A 158 3.52 48.82 -29.77
CA ASN A 158 2.31 49.65 -29.74
C ASN A 158 0.99 48.85 -29.78
N ALA A 159 -0.04 49.12 -29.00
CA ALA A 159 -0.35 50.24 -28.11
C ALA A 159 -1.33 49.79 -27.01
N ALA A 160 -1.30 50.52 -25.89
CA ALA A 160 -2.35 50.51 -24.88
C ALA A 160 -3.61 51.20 -25.40
N THR A 161 -4.77 50.62 -25.11
CA THR A 161 -6.07 51.30 -25.06
C THR A 161 -6.88 50.75 -23.89
N ALA A 162 -7.34 51.68 -23.06
CA ALA A 162 -8.26 51.50 -21.95
C ALA A 162 -9.71 51.32 -22.43
N SER A 163 -10.63 51.11 -21.46
CA SER A 163 -12.12 50.99 -21.52
C SER A 163 -12.63 49.69 -22.17
N ASP A 164 -13.60 48.94 -21.66
CA ASP A 164 -14.77 49.28 -20.83
C ASP A 164 -15.16 48.13 -19.87
N GLN A 165 -15.62 48.55 -18.70
CA GLN A 165 -16.41 47.80 -17.74
C GLN A 165 -17.88 47.83 -18.19
N PRO A 166 -18.67 46.79 -17.91
CA PRO A 166 -19.99 47.10 -17.36
C PRO A 166 -20.34 46.26 -16.14
N ASP A 167 -20.98 46.98 -15.23
CA ASP A 167 -21.53 46.57 -13.94
C ASP A 167 -22.61 45.48 -14.02
N ALA A 168 -22.82 44.89 -12.84
CA ALA A 168 -23.87 43.96 -12.44
C ALA A 168 -25.31 44.45 -12.75
N PRO A 169 -26.32 43.60 -12.48
CA PRO A 169 -27.02 43.87 -11.23
C PRO A 169 -27.31 42.65 -10.36
N ASP A 170 -27.22 42.96 -9.08
CA ASP A 170 -27.70 42.31 -7.89
C ASP A 170 -29.24 42.32 -7.81
N THR A 171 -29.86 41.20 -7.42
CA THR A 171 -31.22 41.16 -6.86
C THR A 171 -31.34 40.02 -5.84
N GLY A 172 -31.07 40.34 -4.57
CA GLY A 172 -32.05 40.30 -3.47
C GLY A 172 -33.00 39.11 -3.30
N VAL A 173 -32.72 38.30 -2.26
CA VAL A 173 -33.60 37.77 -1.19
C VAL A 173 -35.11 37.57 -1.48
N ASP A 174 -35.57 36.33 -1.34
CA ASP A 174 -36.81 36.08 -0.58
C ASP A 174 -36.84 34.71 0.11
N THR A 175 -37.42 34.70 1.31
CA THR A 175 -37.61 33.58 2.25
C THR A 175 -39.00 32.97 2.09
N GLY A 176 -39.14 31.65 2.18
CA GLY A 176 -40.47 31.04 2.28
C GLY A 176 -40.46 29.52 2.41
N ALA A 177 -40.88 29.02 3.58
CA ALA A 177 -41.06 27.62 3.94
C ALA A 177 -42.25 26.94 3.22
N GLY A 178 -42.22 25.60 3.12
CA GLY A 178 -43.44 24.79 3.05
C GLY A 178 -43.39 23.50 2.23
N ALA A 179 -43.23 22.37 2.93
CA ALA A 179 -43.92 21.08 2.76
C ALA A 179 -44.08 20.42 1.37
N GLY A 180 -43.57 19.18 1.28
CA GLY A 180 -44.44 18.00 1.19
C GLY A 180 -44.68 17.33 -0.18
N THR A 181 -44.40 16.01 -0.17
CA THR A 181 -45.05 14.89 -0.87
C THR A 181 -44.76 14.56 -2.35
N ASP A 182 -44.34 13.29 -2.50
CA ASP A 182 -44.74 12.26 -3.46
C ASP A 182 -44.31 12.29 -4.94
N ALA A 183 -43.41 11.34 -5.23
CA ALA A 183 -43.58 10.19 -6.13
C ALA A 183 -44.05 10.37 -7.60
N ALA A 184 -43.21 9.79 -8.45
CA ALA A 184 -43.52 8.88 -9.57
C ALA A 184 -43.47 9.39 -11.01
N ALA A 185 -42.88 8.50 -11.81
CA ALA A 185 -43.20 8.12 -13.18
C ALA A 185 -42.29 8.64 -14.32
N ALA A 186 -41.61 7.64 -14.88
CA ALA A 186 -40.99 7.60 -16.19
C ALA A 186 -41.91 8.12 -17.31
N SER A 187 -41.31 8.73 -18.32
CA SER A 187 -41.90 8.82 -19.66
C SER A 187 -40.81 8.71 -20.72
N ALA A 188 -40.88 7.61 -21.47
CA ALA A 188 -40.25 7.43 -22.76
C ALA A 188 -40.86 8.42 -23.76
N GLY A 189 -40.01 9.06 -24.57
CA GLY A 189 -40.44 9.99 -25.61
C GLY A 189 -39.52 9.86 -26.82
N ALA A 190 -39.91 8.99 -27.76
CA ALA A 190 -39.37 8.94 -29.10
C ALA A 190 -39.85 10.16 -29.91
N GLY A 191 -39.00 10.76 -30.73
CA GLY A 191 -39.48 11.69 -31.75
C GLY A 191 -38.44 12.58 -32.44
N THR A 192 -38.00 12.08 -33.60
CA THR A 192 -37.88 12.80 -34.88
C THR A 192 -36.76 13.82 -35.14
N SER A 193 -35.84 13.39 -36.02
CA SER A 193 -34.92 14.22 -36.82
C SER A 193 -35.61 14.94 -38.00
N PRO A 194 -34.98 16.00 -38.50
CA PRO A 194 -34.63 16.14 -39.92
C PRO A 194 -33.14 16.55 -40.05
N GLY A 195 -32.30 16.13 -41.00
CA GLY A 195 -32.48 15.76 -42.40
C GLY A 195 -31.63 16.70 -43.26
N THR A 196 -30.41 16.31 -43.65
CA THR A 196 -29.65 17.00 -44.71
C THR A 196 -28.77 16.04 -45.51
N ALA A 197 -28.82 16.19 -46.83
CA ALA A 197 -28.31 15.30 -47.86
C ALA A 197 -26.93 15.71 -48.42
N GLY A 198 -26.22 14.75 -49.03
CA GLY A 198 -25.22 15.04 -50.08
C GLY A 198 -24.03 14.08 -50.16
N ALA A 199 -24.16 12.99 -50.93
CA ALA A 199 -23.05 12.15 -51.43
C ALA A 199 -22.35 12.80 -52.66
N PRO A 200 -21.16 12.34 -53.12
CA PRO A 200 -20.96 11.06 -53.85
C PRO A 200 -19.64 10.34 -53.44
N GLY A 201 -19.34 9.07 -53.65
CA GLY A 201 -19.78 8.03 -54.60
C GLY A 201 -18.53 7.45 -55.27
N THR A 202 -18.04 6.26 -54.86
CA THR A 202 -17.05 5.48 -55.62
C THR A 202 -17.19 3.98 -55.39
N THR A 203 -17.25 3.25 -56.50
CA THR A 203 -17.31 1.79 -56.68
C THR A 203 -15.95 1.11 -56.54
N GLY A 204 -15.90 -0.08 -55.92
CA GLY A 204 -14.73 -0.96 -55.96
C GLY A 204 -15.03 -2.37 -55.44
N THR A 205 -15.04 -3.33 -56.36
CA THR A 205 -15.16 -4.80 -56.21
C THR A 205 -14.01 -5.43 -55.40
N GLY A 206 -14.30 -6.53 -54.66
CA GLY A 206 -13.43 -7.28 -53.69
C GLY A 206 -12.15 -7.95 -54.25
N PRO A 207 -11.56 -9.03 -53.66
CA PRO A 207 -12.09 -10.00 -52.68
C PRO A 207 -11.12 -10.43 -51.52
N GLY A 208 -11.61 -11.27 -50.59
CA GLY A 208 -10.80 -12.34 -49.96
C GLY A 208 -10.35 -12.16 -48.49
N SER A 209 -11.12 -12.73 -47.56
CA SER A 209 -10.68 -13.03 -46.19
C SER A 209 -9.63 -14.16 -46.16
N PRO A 210 -8.72 -14.11 -45.17
CA PRO A 210 -8.43 -15.35 -44.43
C PRO A 210 -8.31 -15.15 -42.91
N GLY A 211 -9.00 -16.04 -42.17
CA GLY A 211 -8.48 -16.70 -40.97
C GLY A 211 -8.45 -15.91 -39.66
N ALA A 212 -9.51 -16.04 -38.85
CA ALA A 212 -9.47 -15.75 -37.42
C ALA A 212 -8.59 -16.78 -36.69
N THR A 213 -7.49 -16.34 -36.10
CA THR A 213 -6.62 -17.16 -35.24
C THR A 213 -7.04 -17.09 -33.78
N ALA A 214 -7.10 -18.30 -33.21
CA ALA A 214 -7.30 -18.74 -31.84
C ALA A 214 -6.95 -17.78 -30.68
N GLY A 215 -7.76 -17.87 -29.63
CA GLY A 215 -7.62 -17.18 -28.35
C GLY A 215 -6.28 -17.46 -27.66
N ALA A 216 -5.68 -16.36 -27.20
CA ALA A 216 -4.49 -16.37 -26.36
C ALA A 216 -4.89 -16.52 -24.89
N VAL A 217 -4.45 -17.60 -24.27
CA VAL A 217 -4.38 -17.75 -22.81
C VAL A 217 -3.17 -16.93 -22.34
N PRO A 218 -3.28 -16.01 -21.37
CA PRO A 218 -2.13 -15.23 -20.91
C PRO A 218 -1.12 -16.11 -20.15
N PRO A 219 0.20 -15.88 -20.31
CA PRO A 219 1.24 -16.55 -19.55
C PRO A 219 1.34 -15.97 -18.13
N SER A 220 1.47 -16.86 -17.15
CA SER A 220 1.70 -16.55 -15.73
C SER A 220 3.07 -15.90 -15.54
N GLY A 221 3.10 -14.64 -15.10
CA GLY A 221 4.29 -13.95 -14.59
C GLY A 221 4.58 -14.29 -13.11
N PRO A 222 5.72 -13.84 -12.55
CA PRO A 222 6.17 -14.25 -11.23
C PRO A 222 5.20 -13.73 -10.16
N LEU A 223 4.53 -14.68 -9.50
CA LEU A 223 3.71 -14.45 -8.31
C LEU A 223 4.64 -14.01 -7.15
N PRO A 224 4.20 -13.10 -6.25
CA PRO A 224 4.79 -13.02 -4.93
C PRO A 224 4.62 -14.37 -4.21
N PRO A 225 5.47 -14.72 -3.21
CA PRO A 225 5.44 -16.03 -2.58
C PRO A 225 4.12 -16.27 -1.85
N SER A 226 3.17 -16.97 -2.48
CA SER A 226 1.96 -17.47 -1.84
C SER A 226 2.33 -18.64 -0.92
N GLY A 227 2.43 -18.36 0.38
CA GLY A 227 2.44 -19.37 1.45
C GLY A 227 1.07 -20.03 1.59
N GLY A 228 0.81 -21.06 0.80
CA GLY A 228 -0.35 -21.94 0.98
C GLY A 228 -0.12 -22.89 2.16
N GLY A 229 -0.58 -22.51 3.34
CA GLY A 229 -0.77 -23.42 4.47
C GLY A 229 -2.06 -24.25 4.31
N PRO A 230 -2.12 -25.47 4.86
CA PRO A 230 -3.28 -26.35 4.69
C PRO A 230 -4.46 -25.89 5.56
N ASP A 231 -5.60 -25.64 4.91
CA ASP A 231 -6.89 -25.44 5.59
C ASP A 231 -7.32 -26.73 6.30
N ASP A 232 -7.39 -26.65 7.63
CA ASP A 232 -8.01 -27.63 8.50
C ASP A 232 -9.10 -26.93 9.31
N ARG A 233 -10.37 -27.09 8.91
CA ARG A 233 -11.52 -27.43 9.78
C ARG A 233 -12.87 -27.28 9.10
N GLY A 234 -13.58 -28.41 9.04
CA GLY A 234 -15.03 -28.51 8.87
C GLY A 234 -15.51 -29.83 9.44
N SER A 235 -15.59 -29.95 10.77
CA SER A 235 -16.00 -31.18 11.46
C SER A 235 -17.32 -31.02 12.21
N THR A 236 -18.44 -31.15 11.51
CA THR A 236 -19.70 -31.73 12.06
C THR A 236 -20.64 -32.21 10.94
N GLN A 237 -20.45 -33.43 10.41
CA GLN A 237 -21.53 -34.22 9.81
C GLN A 237 -21.20 -35.74 9.84
N PRO A 238 -22.12 -36.63 10.27
CA PRO A 238 -21.83 -38.05 10.44
C PRO A 238 -21.82 -38.82 9.11
N PRO A 239 -21.14 -39.98 9.04
CA PRO A 239 -20.87 -40.67 7.78
C PRO A 239 -22.09 -41.49 7.34
N SER A 240 -22.42 -41.44 6.05
CA SER A 240 -23.33 -42.41 5.43
C SER A 240 -22.94 -42.67 3.99
N GLY A 241 -22.45 -43.89 3.76
CA GLY A 241 -22.72 -44.68 2.56
C GLY A 241 -21.88 -44.39 1.31
N ALA A 242 -20.93 -45.29 1.03
CA ALA A 242 -20.18 -45.38 -0.21
C ALA A 242 -21.09 -45.55 -1.45
N SER A 243 -20.72 -44.87 -2.54
CA SER A 243 -20.86 -45.39 -3.91
C SER A 243 -19.74 -44.82 -4.75
N ALA A 244 -18.85 -45.71 -5.19
CA ALA A 244 -17.73 -45.43 -6.06
C ALA A 244 -18.22 -45.05 -7.46
N ALA A 245 -17.94 -43.82 -7.90
CA ALA A 245 -18.00 -43.42 -9.30
C ALA A 245 -17.20 -42.12 -9.52
N GLY A 246 -16.12 -42.21 -10.31
CA GLY A 246 -15.59 -41.09 -11.12
C GLY A 246 -14.66 -40.11 -10.43
N ASP A 247 -13.39 -40.50 -10.25
CA ASP A 247 -12.29 -39.55 -9.99
C ASP A 247 -11.81 -38.97 -11.33
N LEU A 248 -12.51 -37.94 -11.80
CA LEU A 248 -12.07 -37.06 -12.90
C LEU A 248 -11.46 -35.81 -12.26
N PRO A 249 -10.30 -35.31 -12.74
CA PRO A 249 -9.79 -34.03 -12.28
C PRO A 249 -10.82 -32.93 -12.60
N PRO A 250 -11.06 -31.98 -11.70
CA PRO A 250 -12.04 -30.91 -11.92
C PRO A 250 -11.65 -30.13 -13.17
N VAL A 251 -12.57 -30.05 -14.12
CA VAL A 251 -12.48 -29.12 -15.25
C VAL A 251 -12.33 -27.70 -14.66
N PRO A 252 -11.42 -26.84 -15.13
CA PRO A 252 -11.32 -25.47 -14.65
C PRO A 252 -12.64 -24.77 -14.92
N VAL A 253 -13.44 -24.59 -13.87
CA VAL A 253 -14.66 -23.80 -13.96
C VAL A 253 -14.20 -22.34 -14.06
N PRO A 254 -14.60 -21.60 -15.11
CA PRO A 254 -14.24 -20.19 -15.22
C PRO A 254 -14.75 -19.45 -13.99
N THR A 255 -13.90 -18.58 -13.43
CA THR A 255 -14.27 -17.80 -12.25
C THR A 255 -15.45 -16.88 -12.55
N PRO A 256 -16.26 -16.49 -11.55
CA PRO A 256 -17.37 -15.56 -11.75
C PRO A 256 -16.91 -14.26 -12.43
N PHE A 257 -15.75 -13.75 -12.04
CA PHE A 257 -15.15 -12.56 -12.64
C PHE A 257 -14.75 -12.79 -14.11
N ALA A 258 -14.06 -13.88 -14.43
CA ALA A 258 -13.69 -14.19 -15.81
C ALA A 258 -14.92 -14.39 -16.72
N ALA A 259 -15.98 -14.99 -16.18
CA ALA A 259 -17.25 -15.14 -16.89
C ALA A 259 -17.92 -13.80 -17.16
N ALA A 260 -17.91 -12.87 -16.20
CA ALA A 260 -18.47 -11.54 -16.40
C ALA A 260 -17.67 -10.68 -17.39
N VAL A 261 -16.33 -10.79 -17.39
CA VAL A 261 -15.48 -10.15 -18.40
C VAL A 261 -15.76 -10.71 -19.79
N ALA A 262 -15.92 -12.04 -19.91
CA ALA A 262 -16.28 -12.68 -21.17
C ALA A 262 -17.66 -12.22 -21.67
N LYS A 263 -18.65 -12.17 -20.78
CA LYS A 263 -20.00 -11.65 -21.08
C LYS A 263 -19.96 -10.19 -21.51
N ALA A 264 -19.28 -9.32 -20.77
CA ALA A 264 -19.16 -7.90 -21.10
C ALA A 264 -18.45 -7.67 -22.44
N LYS A 265 -17.46 -8.52 -22.75
CA LYS A 265 -16.80 -8.52 -24.05
C LYS A 265 -17.73 -8.96 -25.17
N ASP A 266 -18.53 -9.99 -24.95
CA ASP A 266 -19.51 -10.47 -25.94
C ASP A 266 -20.59 -9.41 -26.19
N GLU A 267 -21.06 -8.72 -25.14
CA GLU A 267 -22.01 -7.58 -25.22
C GLU A 267 -21.42 -6.39 -25.99
N ASP A 268 -20.16 -6.01 -25.72
CA ASP A 268 -19.47 -4.95 -26.47
C ASP A 268 -19.18 -5.34 -27.93
N ALA A 269 -19.07 -6.65 -28.21
CA ALA A 269 -18.87 -7.19 -29.55
C ALA A 269 -20.18 -7.38 -30.33
N GLU A 270 -21.36 -7.19 -29.71
CA GLU A 270 -22.63 -7.20 -30.43
C GLU A 270 -22.65 -6.09 -31.48
N PRO A 271 -23.16 -6.35 -32.70
CA PRO A 271 -22.92 -5.48 -33.85
C PRO A 271 -23.66 -4.14 -33.71
N ALA A 272 -22.99 -3.17 -33.10
CA ALA A 272 -23.16 -1.77 -33.49
C ALA A 272 -22.90 -1.72 -35.00
N TYR A 273 -23.83 -1.19 -35.78
CA TYR A 273 -23.79 -1.07 -37.25
C TYR A 273 -22.63 -0.18 -37.78
N VAL A 274 -21.57 0.00 -37.01
CA VAL A 274 -20.34 0.73 -37.31
C VAL A 274 -19.19 -0.27 -37.33
N VAL A 275 -18.93 -0.83 -38.51
CA VAL A 275 -17.77 -1.68 -38.77
C VAL A 275 -16.52 -0.81 -38.69
N GLY A 276 -15.76 -0.87 -37.59
CA GLY A 276 -14.49 -0.14 -37.50
C GLY A 276 -13.81 -0.11 -36.12
N ASP A 277 -14.55 -0.04 -35.03
CA ASP A 277 -13.94 0.05 -33.68
C ASP A 277 -13.74 -1.34 -33.08
N ALA A 278 -12.48 -1.71 -32.87
CA ALA A 278 -12.13 -2.91 -32.14
C ALA A 278 -12.39 -2.69 -30.64
N VAL A 279 -13.10 -3.61 -30.00
CA VAL A 279 -13.31 -3.61 -28.55
C VAL A 279 -11.95 -3.76 -27.85
N ASP A 280 -11.59 -2.77 -27.04
CA ASP A 280 -10.39 -2.83 -26.21
C ASP A 280 -10.64 -3.76 -25.01
N ASN A 281 -10.02 -4.94 -25.04
CA ASN A 281 -10.19 -5.95 -23.99
C ASN A 281 -9.70 -5.47 -22.61
N ASP A 282 -8.69 -4.59 -22.57
CA ASP A 282 -8.15 -4.06 -21.32
C ASP A 282 -9.12 -3.05 -20.71
N LEU A 283 -9.78 -2.26 -21.54
CA LEU A 283 -10.84 -1.34 -21.11
C LEU A 283 -12.04 -2.10 -20.53
N VAL A 284 -12.49 -3.16 -21.22
CA VAL A 284 -13.60 -4.01 -20.74
C VAL A 284 -13.25 -4.61 -19.38
N LEU A 285 -12.05 -5.20 -19.24
CA LEU A 285 -11.58 -5.76 -17.98
C LEU A 285 -11.59 -4.73 -16.84
N ALA A 286 -11.01 -3.55 -17.08
CA ALA A 286 -10.94 -2.48 -16.10
C ALA A 286 -12.34 -1.99 -15.68
N ARG A 287 -13.23 -1.80 -16.66
CA ARG A 287 -14.60 -1.35 -16.46
C ARG A 287 -15.44 -2.37 -15.69
N THR A 288 -15.33 -3.66 -16.02
CA THR A 288 -16.04 -4.73 -15.31
C THR A 288 -15.62 -4.78 -13.85
N LEU A 289 -14.32 -4.69 -13.56
CA LEU A 289 -13.84 -4.66 -12.18
C LEU A 289 -14.35 -3.42 -11.43
N LEU A 290 -14.19 -2.23 -12.00
CA LEU A 290 -14.64 -0.99 -11.35
C LEU A 290 -16.15 -0.99 -11.12
N GLY A 291 -16.94 -1.42 -12.10
CA GLY A 291 -18.40 -1.55 -11.96
C GLY A 291 -18.79 -2.50 -10.83
N ALA A 292 -18.14 -3.67 -10.75
CA ALA A 292 -18.39 -4.64 -9.68
C ALA A 292 -17.97 -4.10 -8.29
N VAL A 293 -16.86 -3.38 -8.21
CA VAL A 293 -16.42 -2.72 -6.96
C VAL A 293 -17.44 -1.69 -6.52
N LEU A 294 -17.86 -0.78 -7.41
CA LEU A 294 -18.88 0.23 -7.14
C LEU A 294 -20.23 -0.39 -6.77
N ALA A 295 -20.54 -1.56 -7.32
CA ALA A 295 -21.74 -2.30 -6.96
C ALA A 295 -21.62 -2.98 -5.60
N ALA A 296 -20.42 -3.34 -5.15
CA ALA A 296 -20.17 -4.02 -3.87
C ALA A 296 -20.01 -3.04 -2.70
N VAL A 297 -19.29 -1.93 -2.91
CA VAL A 297 -19.10 -0.89 -1.89
C VAL A 297 -20.38 -0.10 -1.71
N ASP A 298 -20.70 0.24 -0.47
CA ASP A 298 -21.84 1.10 -0.18
C ASP A 298 -21.54 2.53 -0.63
N SER A 299 -22.50 3.14 -1.33
CA SER A 299 -22.46 4.54 -1.78
C SER A 299 -22.46 5.56 -0.63
N SER A 300 -22.53 5.09 0.62
CA SER A 300 -22.60 5.91 1.83
C SER A 300 -21.31 6.65 2.17
N VAL A 301 -20.13 6.18 1.72
CA VAL A 301 -18.87 6.88 2.00
C VAL A 301 -18.77 8.15 1.15
N LEU A 302 -19.00 9.29 1.79
CA LEU A 302 -19.05 10.60 1.13
C LEU A 302 -17.74 10.92 0.37
N GLY A 303 -17.87 11.21 -0.92
CA GLY A 303 -16.76 11.64 -1.78
C GLY A 303 -15.72 10.56 -2.06
N LEU A 304 -16.03 9.29 -1.84
CA LEU A 304 -15.19 8.16 -2.22
C LEU A 304 -15.22 7.94 -3.74
N HIS A 305 -14.05 8.01 -4.36
CA HIS A 305 -13.85 7.69 -5.77
C HIS A 305 -12.87 6.54 -5.93
N TRP A 306 -13.04 5.78 -7.00
CA TRP A 306 -12.25 4.60 -7.34
C TRP A 306 -11.74 4.70 -8.77
N ALA A 307 -10.58 4.12 -9.03
CA ALA A 307 -10.07 3.94 -10.37
C ALA A 307 -9.44 2.55 -10.52
N VAL A 308 -9.47 2.03 -11.75
CA VAL A 308 -8.83 0.78 -12.15
C VAL A 308 -7.99 1.03 -13.40
N ALA A 309 -6.78 0.51 -13.43
CA ALA A 309 -5.88 0.58 -14.56
C ALA A 309 -5.38 -0.80 -14.95
N VAL A 310 -5.22 -1.02 -16.26
CA VAL A 310 -4.55 -2.20 -16.80
C VAL A 310 -3.22 -1.76 -17.39
N MET A 311 -2.15 -2.41 -16.95
CA MET A 311 -0.80 -2.17 -17.45
C MET A 311 -0.23 -3.44 -18.05
N ARG A 312 0.39 -3.35 -19.22
CA ARG A 312 1.01 -4.50 -19.90
C ARG A 312 2.51 -4.35 -20.03
N GLY A 313 3.24 -5.33 -19.54
CA GLY A 313 4.70 -5.44 -19.68
C GLY A 313 5.13 -6.83 -20.15
N PRO A 314 6.44 -7.13 -20.14
CA PRO A 314 6.97 -8.44 -20.53
C PRO A 314 6.43 -9.60 -19.68
N ALA A 315 6.04 -9.33 -18.43
CA ALA A 315 5.47 -10.31 -17.51
C ALA A 315 3.97 -10.56 -17.71
N GLY A 316 3.31 -9.85 -18.63
CA GLY A 316 1.87 -9.95 -18.86
C GLY A 316 1.11 -8.68 -18.49
N ALA A 317 -0.20 -8.83 -18.24
CA ALA A 317 -1.08 -7.75 -17.81
C ALA A 317 -1.18 -7.74 -16.28
N GLY A 318 -1.03 -6.57 -15.67
CA GLY A 318 -1.36 -6.31 -14.27
C GLY A 318 -2.58 -5.40 -14.18
N VAL A 319 -3.50 -5.73 -13.27
CA VAL A 319 -4.70 -4.94 -12.97
C VAL A 319 -4.47 -4.23 -11.63
N PHE A 320 -4.58 -2.91 -11.62
CA PHE A 320 -4.31 -2.08 -10.45
C PHE A 320 -5.55 -1.29 -10.08
N ILE A 321 -5.88 -1.28 -8.79
CA ILE A 321 -7.01 -0.54 -8.24
C ILE A 321 -6.54 0.40 -7.13
N THR A 322 -7.18 1.57 -7.02
CA THR A 322 -7.03 2.46 -5.86
C THR A 322 -8.30 3.26 -5.62
N SER A 323 -8.49 3.66 -4.36
CA SER A 323 -9.44 4.69 -3.97
C SER A 323 -8.74 6.03 -3.77
N ASN A 324 -9.51 7.11 -3.71
CA ASN A 324 -8.99 8.40 -3.28
C ASN A 324 -8.73 8.44 -1.77
N GLU A 325 -9.31 7.56 -0.95
CA GLU A 325 -8.97 7.40 0.49
C GLU A 325 -7.46 7.20 0.77
N GLY A 326 -6.69 6.88 -0.27
CA GLY A 326 -5.24 6.83 -0.23
C GLY A 326 -4.74 5.52 0.39
N ARG A 327 -3.45 5.24 0.17
CA ARG A 327 -2.74 4.08 0.77
C ARG A 327 -3.39 2.71 0.51
N GLY A 328 -4.22 2.61 -0.52
CA GLY A 328 -4.83 1.36 -0.94
C GLY A 328 -5.91 0.91 0.02
N TRP A 329 -6.60 1.87 0.65
CA TRP A 329 -7.71 1.56 1.53
C TRP A 329 -8.84 0.85 0.78
N PHE A 330 -9.32 -0.24 1.39
CA PHE A 330 -10.49 -1.02 0.99
C PHE A 330 -11.47 -1.17 2.16
N PRO A 331 -12.78 -0.99 1.93
CA PRO A 331 -13.78 -1.22 2.96
C PRO A 331 -13.85 -2.70 3.35
N ALA A 332 -14.30 -2.98 4.58
CA ALA A 332 -14.58 -4.35 5.02
C ALA A 332 -15.71 -4.97 4.17
N GLY A 333 -15.66 -6.29 3.99
CA GLY A 333 -16.63 -7.03 3.17
C GLY A 333 -16.43 -6.93 1.65
N LEU A 334 -15.38 -6.26 1.17
CA LEU A 334 -14.98 -6.28 -0.23
C LEU A 334 -13.95 -7.38 -0.49
N TYR A 335 -14.25 -8.26 -1.44
CA TYR A 335 -13.38 -9.35 -1.89
C TYR A 335 -13.00 -9.13 -3.35
N LEU A 336 -11.71 -9.00 -3.65
CA LEU A 336 -11.23 -8.75 -5.03
C LEU A 336 -10.55 -9.99 -5.60
N PRO A 337 -10.57 -10.18 -6.93
CA PRO A 337 -9.80 -11.24 -7.58
C PRO A 337 -8.32 -11.19 -7.20
N LEU A 338 -7.69 -12.35 -7.01
CA LEU A 338 -6.29 -12.47 -6.58
C LEU A 338 -5.29 -11.81 -7.52
N GLU A 339 -5.65 -11.61 -8.79
CA GLU A 339 -4.81 -10.94 -9.79
C GLU A 339 -4.82 -9.41 -9.65
N VAL A 340 -5.72 -8.85 -8.85
CA VAL A 340 -5.83 -7.41 -8.62
C VAL A 340 -4.78 -6.98 -7.61
N SER A 341 -4.02 -5.95 -7.97
CA SER A 341 -3.01 -5.34 -7.10
C SER A 341 -3.34 -3.88 -6.81
N SER A 342 -2.61 -3.31 -5.87
CA SER A 342 -2.75 -1.94 -5.42
C SER A 342 -1.40 -1.24 -5.58
N PRO A 343 -1.35 0.01 -6.10
CA PRO A 343 -0.08 0.70 -6.35
C PRO A 343 0.75 0.87 -5.06
N TRP A 344 0.08 0.86 -3.91
CA TRP A 344 0.65 1.12 -2.60
C TRP A 344 1.48 -0.05 -2.03
N ILE A 345 1.24 -1.28 -2.49
CA ILE A 345 2.05 -2.46 -2.12
C ILE A 345 3.48 -2.32 -2.69
N TRP A 346 3.61 -1.55 -3.77
CA TRP A 346 4.87 -1.34 -4.48
C TRP A 346 5.57 -0.05 -4.03
N ASP A 347 5.04 0.66 -3.02
CA ASP A 347 5.57 1.98 -2.63
C ASP A 347 7.03 1.89 -2.15
N GLU A 348 7.37 0.87 -1.36
CA GLU A 348 8.76 0.63 -0.92
C GLU A 348 9.69 0.34 -2.10
N LEU A 349 9.24 -0.49 -3.04
CA LEU A 349 10.00 -0.76 -4.26
C LEU A 349 10.15 0.50 -5.11
N LEU A 350 9.18 1.42 -5.09
CA LEU A 350 9.14 2.63 -5.93
C LEU A 350 9.88 3.81 -5.31
N ALA A 351 9.92 3.92 -3.98
CA ALA A 351 10.77 4.85 -3.24
C ALA A 351 12.22 4.65 -3.70
N GLY A 352 12.75 5.62 -4.45
CA GLY A 352 14.15 5.58 -4.88
C GLY A 352 15.11 5.82 -3.71
N ASP A 353 16.38 6.05 -4.01
CA ASP A 353 17.42 6.42 -3.02
C ASP A 353 17.17 7.80 -2.36
N SER A 354 16.05 8.46 -2.63
CA SER A 354 15.75 9.84 -2.24
C SER A 354 15.50 10.02 -0.74
N GLY A 355 15.37 8.96 0.05
CA GLY A 355 15.22 9.03 1.51
C GLY A 355 13.89 9.64 2.00
N ASP A 356 13.06 10.20 1.11
CA ASP A 356 11.72 10.66 1.43
C ASP A 356 10.78 9.47 1.65
N ALA A 357 10.37 9.28 2.91
CA ALA A 357 9.46 8.23 3.31
C ALA A 357 8.03 8.55 2.81
N GLY A 358 7.64 8.07 1.63
CA GLY A 358 6.24 8.04 1.19
C GLY A 358 5.97 8.57 -0.20
N SER A 359 4.94 8.00 -0.82
CA SER A 359 4.56 8.31 -2.19
C SER A 359 4.13 9.77 -2.45
N PRO A 360 4.57 10.38 -3.56
CA PRO A 360 4.18 11.75 -3.93
C PRO A 360 2.70 11.88 -4.31
N TRP A 361 1.99 10.77 -4.49
CA TRP A 361 0.56 10.74 -4.77
C TRP A 361 -0.32 10.50 -3.53
N GLU A 362 0.25 10.51 -2.32
CA GLU A 362 -0.52 10.52 -1.07
C GLU A 362 -1.35 11.82 -0.98
N GLY A 363 -2.65 11.70 -0.72
CA GLY A 363 -3.56 12.85 -0.57
C GLY A 363 -4.14 13.42 -1.87
N VAL A 364 -3.80 12.85 -3.03
CA VAL A 364 -4.40 13.23 -4.32
C VAL A 364 -5.90 12.88 -4.34
N SER A 365 -6.73 13.82 -4.79
CA SER A 365 -8.19 13.66 -4.83
C SER A 365 -8.68 12.73 -5.94
N ASP A 366 -7.98 12.73 -7.09
CA ASP A 366 -8.31 11.92 -8.27
C ASP A 366 -7.57 10.56 -8.26
N PRO A 367 -8.27 9.43 -8.05
CA PRO A 367 -7.65 8.11 -8.05
C PRO A 367 -7.15 7.69 -9.45
N ALA A 368 -7.70 8.23 -10.53
CA ALA A 368 -7.21 7.95 -11.88
C ALA A 368 -5.83 8.56 -12.05
N ARG A 369 -5.62 9.78 -11.53
CA ARG A 369 -4.31 10.41 -11.53
C ARG A 369 -3.30 9.63 -10.70
N VAL A 370 -3.68 9.07 -9.55
CA VAL A 370 -2.80 8.18 -8.77
C VAL A 370 -2.29 7.01 -9.63
N LEU A 371 -3.17 6.35 -10.40
CA LEU A 371 -2.79 5.22 -11.25
C LEU A 371 -1.93 5.63 -12.45
N VAL A 372 -2.12 6.83 -12.99
CA VAL A 372 -1.26 7.39 -14.05
C VAL A 372 0.16 7.63 -13.53
N GLU A 373 0.29 8.24 -12.35
CA GLU A 373 1.58 8.53 -11.72
C GLU A 373 2.30 7.24 -11.34
N PHE A 374 1.57 6.31 -10.75
CA PHE A 374 2.05 4.96 -10.52
C PHE A 374 2.49 4.30 -11.83
N GLY A 375 1.72 4.40 -12.92
CA GLY A 375 2.07 3.83 -14.22
C GLY A 375 3.35 4.41 -14.82
N LEU A 376 3.62 5.70 -14.63
CA LEU A 376 4.88 6.35 -15.03
C LEU A 376 6.08 5.89 -14.18
N ALA A 377 5.87 5.68 -12.87
CA ALA A 377 6.92 5.16 -11.99
C ALA A 377 7.19 3.67 -12.23
N TRP A 378 6.14 2.86 -12.25
CA TRP A 378 6.14 1.42 -12.47
C TRP A 378 6.64 1.06 -13.87
N GLY A 379 6.18 1.75 -14.90
CA GLY A 379 6.56 1.49 -16.28
C GLY A 379 8.07 1.62 -16.51
N ARG A 380 8.73 2.56 -15.83
CA ARG A 380 10.20 2.70 -15.86
C ARG A 380 10.93 1.53 -15.20
N LYS A 381 10.37 0.95 -14.12
CA LYS A 381 11.01 -0.17 -13.39
C LYS A 381 10.70 -1.54 -14.01
N ALA A 382 9.46 -1.75 -14.45
CA ALA A 382 8.94 -3.05 -14.90
C ALA A 382 8.82 -3.18 -16.43
N GLY A 383 9.10 -2.11 -17.20
CA GLY A 383 8.89 -2.10 -18.65
C GLY A 383 7.41 -2.23 -19.05
N ALA A 384 6.50 -1.85 -18.14
CA ALA A 384 5.05 -1.91 -18.36
C ALA A 384 4.53 -0.61 -18.94
N ASN A 385 3.48 -0.69 -19.77
CA ASN A 385 2.78 0.46 -20.31
C ASN A 385 1.32 0.45 -19.87
N LEU A 386 0.79 1.61 -19.52
CA LEU A 386 -0.64 1.80 -19.28
C LEU A 386 -1.40 1.49 -20.58
N ARG A 387 -2.44 0.67 -20.51
CA ARG A 387 -3.27 0.26 -21.66
C ARG A 387 -4.72 0.69 -21.52
N ALA A 388 -5.26 0.57 -20.31
CA ALA A 388 -6.59 1.07 -20.00
C ALA A 388 -6.61 1.77 -18.64
N LEU A 389 -7.48 2.76 -18.50
CA LEU A 389 -7.74 3.49 -17.26
C LEU A 389 -9.23 3.81 -17.15
N VAL A 390 -9.86 3.39 -16.06
CA VAL A 390 -11.24 3.74 -15.75
C VAL A 390 -11.37 4.40 -14.40
N SER A 391 -12.31 5.32 -14.25
CA SER A 391 -12.56 6.06 -13.01
C SER A 391 -14.05 6.18 -12.73
N SER A 392 -14.42 6.16 -11.45
CA SER A 392 -15.79 6.48 -11.01
C SER A 392 -16.05 7.98 -11.00
N GLY A 393 -14.98 8.79 -11.02
CA GLY A 393 -15.03 10.24 -11.19
C GLY A 393 -14.62 10.67 -12.60
N PRO A 394 -14.59 12.00 -12.87
CA PRO A 394 -14.08 12.54 -14.13
C PRO A 394 -12.58 12.25 -14.28
N ILE A 395 -12.12 11.98 -15.50
CA ILE A 395 -10.68 11.89 -15.82
C ILE A 395 -10.23 13.22 -16.42
N ASP A 396 -9.17 13.79 -15.85
CA ASP A 396 -8.61 15.07 -16.29
C ASP A 396 -8.24 15.09 -17.79
N ASN A 397 -8.47 16.23 -18.44
CA ASN A 397 -8.20 16.39 -19.87
C ASN A 397 -6.71 16.36 -20.21
N GLY A 398 -5.84 16.84 -19.31
CA GLY A 398 -4.39 16.75 -19.47
C GLY A 398 -3.91 15.30 -19.48
N VAL A 399 -4.48 14.45 -18.61
CA VAL A 399 -4.27 13.00 -18.63
C VAL A 399 -4.67 12.41 -19.98
N ARG A 400 -5.87 12.73 -20.48
CA ARG A 400 -6.34 12.23 -21.79
C ARG A 400 -5.43 12.65 -22.95
N GLN A 401 -5.00 13.91 -22.97
CA GLN A 401 -4.14 14.44 -24.03
C GLN A 401 -2.75 13.78 -24.03
N ARG A 402 -2.17 13.57 -22.85
CA ARG A 402 -0.84 12.98 -22.73
C ARG A 402 -0.81 11.49 -23.04
N PHE A 403 -1.89 10.79 -22.73
CA PHE A 403 -2.03 9.35 -22.91
C PHE A 403 -3.08 9.03 -23.98
N ALA A 404 -2.97 9.67 -25.15
CA ALA A 404 -3.93 9.55 -26.24
C ALA A 404 -4.12 8.11 -26.77
N ASP A 405 -3.10 7.25 -26.60
CA ASP A 405 -3.12 5.84 -27.02
C ASP A 405 -3.67 4.88 -25.95
N VAL A 406 -4.09 5.40 -24.78
CA VAL A 406 -4.65 4.62 -23.68
C VAL A 406 -6.17 4.65 -23.77
N ALA A 407 -6.81 3.49 -23.70
CA ALA A 407 -8.25 3.41 -23.64
C ALA A 407 -8.75 3.93 -22.28
N MET A 408 -9.59 4.97 -22.27
CA MET A 408 -10.04 5.61 -21.03
C MET A 408 -11.56 5.75 -20.94
N GLN A 409 -12.11 5.49 -19.77
CA GLN A 409 -13.51 5.78 -19.46
C GLN A 409 -13.66 6.38 -18.06
N ASP A 410 -14.28 7.55 -17.97
CA ASP A 410 -14.65 8.20 -16.72
C ASP A 410 -16.12 7.94 -16.36
N MET A 411 -16.51 8.36 -15.16
CA MET A 411 -17.88 8.28 -14.67
C MET A 411 -18.49 6.86 -14.78
N VAL A 412 -17.67 5.82 -14.57
CA VAL A 412 -18.15 4.44 -14.56
C VAL A 412 -19.12 4.26 -13.39
N GLY A 413 -20.30 3.73 -13.68
CA GLY A 413 -21.32 3.40 -12.69
C GLY A 413 -21.21 1.96 -12.15
N PRO A 414 -21.99 1.63 -11.11
CA PRO A 414 -22.05 0.27 -10.57
C PRO A 414 -22.59 -0.73 -11.60
N SER A 415 -22.02 -1.94 -11.61
CA SER A 415 -22.52 -3.11 -12.33
C SER A 415 -22.60 -4.33 -11.40
N TYR A 416 -23.75 -5.01 -11.42
CA TYR A 416 -24.06 -6.13 -10.54
C TYR A 416 -23.82 -7.51 -11.18
N ASP A 417 -23.04 -7.57 -12.27
CA ASP A 417 -22.71 -8.83 -12.95
C ASP A 417 -21.80 -9.74 -12.11
N VAL A 418 -21.03 -9.16 -11.19
CA VAL A 418 -20.15 -9.88 -10.25
C VAL A 418 -20.45 -9.40 -8.84
N ASP A 419 -20.68 -10.33 -7.92
CA ASP A 419 -20.87 -10.01 -6.51
C ASP A 419 -19.54 -10.10 -5.76
N LEU A 420 -18.88 -8.96 -5.56
CA LEU A 420 -17.63 -8.85 -4.80
C LEU A 420 -17.84 -8.71 -3.28
N ARG A 421 -19.08 -8.90 -2.79
CA ARG A 421 -19.39 -8.92 -1.36
C ARG A 421 -19.27 -10.31 -0.74
N ALA A 422 -19.23 -11.33 -1.57
CA ALA A 422 -19.14 -12.72 -1.14
C ALA A 422 -17.73 -13.25 -1.40
N PHE A 423 -17.16 -13.90 -0.41
CA PHE A 423 -15.89 -14.62 -0.57
C PHE A 423 -16.05 -15.79 -1.54
N THR A 424 -15.14 -15.87 -2.52
CA THR A 424 -14.96 -17.02 -3.40
C THR A 424 -13.50 -17.48 -3.38
N PRO A 425 -13.18 -18.74 -3.74
CA PRO A 425 -11.81 -19.28 -3.67
C PRO A 425 -10.77 -18.52 -4.52
N ASP A 426 -11.22 -17.77 -5.52
CA ASP A 426 -10.43 -16.94 -6.43
C ASP A 426 -10.35 -15.46 -6.02
N THR A 427 -10.89 -15.12 -4.85
CA THR A 427 -10.86 -13.76 -4.29
C THR A 427 -10.09 -13.72 -2.99
N ALA A 428 -9.58 -12.54 -2.66
CA ALA A 428 -9.00 -12.23 -1.36
C ALA A 428 -9.70 -11.01 -0.76
N ASP A 429 -9.76 -10.99 0.57
CA ASP A 429 -10.15 -9.81 1.32
C ASP A 429 -9.02 -8.78 1.35
N ARG A 430 -9.31 -7.62 1.93
CA ARG A 430 -8.37 -6.51 2.06
C ARG A 430 -7.05 -6.87 2.75
N LEU A 431 -7.06 -7.76 3.76
CA LEU A 431 -5.83 -8.23 4.40
C LEU A 431 -5.05 -9.18 3.49
N GLY A 432 -5.71 -10.08 2.77
CA GLY A 432 -5.05 -10.98 1.83
C GLY A 432 -4.41 -10.27 0.65
N LEU A 433 -4.97 -9.12 0.25
CA LEU A 433 -4.46 -8.34 -0.88
C LEU A 433 -3.30 -7.41 -0.52
N THR A 434 -3.35 -6.74 0.63
CA THR A 434 -2.35 -5.70 0.98
C THR A 434 -1.69 -5.90 2.33
N GLY A 435 -2.12 -6.87 3.13
CA GLY A 435 -1.52 -7.16 4.43
C GLY A 435 -0.12 -7.75 4.27
N SER A 436 0.70 -7.62 5.32
CA SER A 436 1.99 -8.28 5.30
C SER A 436 1.88 -9.78 5.58
N PRO A 437 2.88 -10.58 5.17
CA PRO A 437 2.93 -12.00 5.51
C PRO A 437 2.84 -12.26 7.03
N GLU A 438 3.53 -11.43 7.83
CA GLU A 438 3.51 -11.53 9.29
C GLU A 438 2.11 -11.27 9.87
N ALA A 439 1.33 -10.38 9.23
CA ALA A 439 -0.04 -10.10 9.62
C ALA A 439 -0.95 -11.32 9.41
N LEU A 440 -0.81 -11.98 8.27
CA LEU A 440 -1.58 -13.18 7.93
C LEU A 440 -1.22 -14.35 8.86
N GLU A 441 0.07 -14.56 9.12
CA GLU A 441 0.55 -15.56 10.09
C GLU A 441 0.06 -15.27 11.50
N HIS A 442 0.12 -14.00 11.91
CA HIS A 442 -0.39 -13.58 13.21
C HIS A 442 -1.88 -13.90 13.36
N VAL A 443 -2.72 -13.52 12.38
CA VAL A 443 -4.15 -13.82 12.40
C VAL A 443 -4.42 -15.33 12.45
N ALA A 444 -3.66 -16.13 11.70
CA ALA A 444 -3.80 -17.58 11.70
C ALA A 444 -3.45 -18.20 13.07
N SER A 445 -2.52 -17.59 13.82
CA SER A 445 -2.09 -18.06 15.14
C SER A 445 -3.08 -17.78 16.27
N VAL A 446 -4.00 -16.82 16.12
CA VAL A 446 -4.95 -16.42 17.18
C VAL A 446 -6.03 -17.49 17.35
N PRO A 447 -6.26 -18.07 18.54
CA PRO A 447 -7.39 -18.98 18.77
C PRO A 447 -8.74 -18.27 18.65
N ASP A 448 -9.80 -18.97 18.18
CA ASP A 448 -11.15 -18.39 18.05
C ASP A 448 -11.65 -17.75 19.35
N SER A 449 -11.33 -18.36 20.50
CA SER A 449 -11.69 -17.86 21.83
C SER A 449 -11.03 -16.52 22.21
N GLN A 450 -9.99 -16.10 21.49
CA GLN A 450 -9.25 -14.87 21.72
C GLN A 450 -9.60 -13.76 20.70
N ILE A 451 -10.36 -14.06 19.65
CA ILE A 451 -10.66 -13.11 18.55
C ILE A 451 -11.20 -11.78 19.10
N ARG A 452 -12.26 -11.81 19.91
CA ARG A 452 -12.85 -10.61 20.50
C ARG A 452 -11.83 -9.78 21.26
N ALA A 453 -11.08 -10.42 22.17
CA ALA A 453 -10.09 -9.73 22.99
C ALA A 453 -9.01 -9.06 22.12
N ARG A 454 -8.58 -9.73 21.04
CA ARG A 454 -7.63 -9.18 20.09
C ARG A 454 -8.18 -8.00 19.30
N CYS A 455 -9.43 -8.07 18.82
CA CYS A 455 -10.05 -6.93 18.14
C CYS A 455 -10.16 -5.71 19.08
N GLU A 456 -10.56 -5.91 20.33
CA GLU A 456 -10.63 -4.85 21.35
C GLU A 456 -9.24 -4.26 21.67
N GLU A 457 -8.20 -5.11 21.79
CA GLU A 457 -6.81 -4.67 21.98
C GLU A 457 -6.30 -3.82 20.81
N LEU A 458 -6.57 -4.23 19.57
CA LEU A 458 -6.17 -3.48 18.37
C LEU A 458 -6.86 -2.11 18.31
N ALA A 459 -8.17 -2.06 18.58
CA ALA A 459 -8.93 -0.82 18.58
C ALA A 459 -8.47 0.15 19.69
N ALA A 460 -8.26 -0.36 20.91
CA ALA A 460 -7.76 0.44 22.03
C ALA A 460 -6.30 0.91 21.82
N GLY A 461 -5.45 0.04 21.27
CA GLY A 461 -4.07 0.35 20.92
C GLY A 461 -3.99 1.47 19.88
N ALA A 462 -4.74 1.34 18.78
CA ALA A 462 -4.84 2.37 17.75
C ALA A 462 -5.38 3.68 18.32
N HIS A 463 -6.44 3.65 19.14
CA HIS A 463 -7.00 4.82 19.79
C HIS A 463 -5.94 5.58 20.61
N ALA A 464 -5.18 4.86 21.45
CA ALA A 464 -4.13 5.45 22.26
C ALA A 464 -2.98 6.01 21.39
N LEU A 465 -2.61 5.32 20.31
CA LEU A 465 -1.54 5.71 19.38
C LEU A 465 -1.90 6.99 18.62
N VAL A 466 -3.08 7.04 18.02
CA VAL A 466 -3.59 8.21 17.29
C VAL A 466 -3.79 9.41 18.24
N GLY A 467 -4.28 9.15 19.46
CA GLY A 467 -4.44 10.18 20.49
C GLY A 467 -3.13 10.90 20.86
N ARG A 468 -1.98 10.21 20.80
CA ARG A 468 -0.66 10.76 21.12
C ARG A 468 0.02 11.54 19.98
N SER A 469 -0.33 11.26 18.72
CA SER A 469 0.50 11.64 17.57
C SER A 469 0.26 13.07 17.04
N ALA A 470 -0.86 13.73 17.39
CA ALA A 470 -1.05 15.19 17.27
C ALA A 470 -2.43 15.61 17.85
N PRO A 471 -2.60 16.87 18.30
CA PRO A 471 -3.92 17.41 18.58
C PRO A 471 -4.71 17.49 17.26
N GLY A 472 -5.76 16.67 17.15
CA GLY A 472 -6.67 16.69 16.00
C GLY A 472 -7.48 17.98 15.95
N GLY A 473 -8.09 18.25 14.79
CA GLY A 473 -9.11 19.29 14.64
C GLY A 473 -10.36 19.02 15.52
N PRO A 474 -11.30 19.97 15.59
CA PRO A 474 -12.51 19.79 16.40
C PRO A 474 -13.32 18.54 16.01
N GLU A 475 -13.34 18.18 14.72
CA GLU A 475 -14.03 16.99 14.22
C GLU A 475 -13.40 15.70 14.76
N ALA A 476 -12.06 15.64 14.83
CA ALA A 476 -11.34 14.52 15.42
C ALA A 476 -11.57 14.41 16.94
N ALA A 477 -11.76 15.55 17.63
CA ALA A 477 -12.04 15.56 19.07
C ALA A 477 -13.41 14.94 19.39
N GLU A 478 -14.41 15.18 18.55
CA GLU A 478 -15.74 14.57 18.67
C GLU A 478 -15.66 13.04 18.49
N SER A 479 -15.05 12.56 17.39
CA SER A 479 -14.86 11.12 17.17
C SER A 479 -14.09 10.45 18.32
N ARG A 480 -13.02 11.08 18.82
CA ARG A 480 -12.25 10.58 19.97
C ARG A 480 -13.13 10.37 21.21
N GLY A 481 -13.95 11.36 21.57
CA GLY A 481 -14.83 11.27 22.74
C GLY A 481 -15.90 10.18 22.63
N VAL A 482 -16.41 9.92 21.43
CA VAL A 482 -17.35 8.81 21.18
C VAL A 482 -16.63 7.46 21.30
N ARG A 483 -15.46 7.30 20.65
CA ARG A 483 -14.65 6.07 20.75
C ARG A 483 -14.25 5.75 22.18
N ASP A 484 -13.83 6.74 22.96
CA ASP A 484 -13.46 6.57 24.37
C ASP A 484 -14.63 6.00 25.19
N ARG A 485 -15.84 6.52 24.98
CA ARG A 485 -17.05 6.02 25.65
C ARG A 485 -17.34 4.57 25.28
N ILE A 486 -17.28 4.25 23.99
CA ILE A 486 -17.52 2.91 23.45
C ILE A 486 -16.49 1.91 24.01
N LEU A 487 -15.20 2.20 23.88
CA LEU A 487 -14.11 1.33 24.34
C LEU A 487 -14.15 1.13 25.85
N SER A 488 -14.42 2.19 26.62
CA SER A 488 -14.57 2.09 28.08
C SER A 488 -15.78 1.25 28.49
N ALA A 489 -16.90 1.33 27.76
CA ALA A 489 -18.08 0.51 28.02
C ALA A 489 -17.82 -0.97 27.70
N ARG A 490 -17.19 -1.26 26.56
CA ARG A 490 -16.75 -2.61 26.17
C ARG A 490 -15.80 -3.24 27.19
N GLN A 491 -14.77 -2.51 27.60
CA GLN A 491 -13.82 -2.99 28.61
C GLN A 491 -14.47 -3.27 29.96
N ALA A 492 -15.54 -2.53 30.31
CA ALA A 492 -16.35 -2.77 31.50
C ALA A 492 -17.41 -3.89 31.33
N GLY A 493 -17.48 -4.53 30.16
CA GLY A 493 -18.50 -5.54 29.85
C GLY A 493 -19.93 -5.01 29.79
N ARG A 494 -20.11 -3.71 29.51
CA ARG A 494 -21.43 -3.07 29.41
C ARG A 494 -21.94 -3.12 27.99
N GLU A 495 -23.26 -3.26 27.85
CA GLU A 495 -23.94 -3.11 26.57
C GLU A 495 -23.80 -1.67 26.06
N ILE A 496 -23.48 -1.52 24.76
CA ILE A 496 -23.30 -0.23 24.12
C ILE A 496 -24.61 0.17 23.43
N PRO A 497 -25.17 1.35 23.76
CA PRO A 497 -26.35 1.86 23.07
C PRO A 497 -26.11 2.04 21.56
N ARG A 498 -27.09 1.67 20.73
CA ARG A 498 -27.04 1.85 19.26
C ARG A 498 -26.78 3.29 18.84
N GLU A 499 -27.26 4.24 19.64
CA GLU A 499 -27.07 5.68 19.40
C GLU A 499 -25.58 6.08 19.44
N TRP A 500 -24.72 5.41 20.21
CA TRP A 500 -23.29 5.70 20.24
C TRP A 500 -22.59 5.20 18.98
N TRP A 501 -23.01 4.06 18.43
CA TRP A 501 -22.52 3.58 17.15
C TRP A 501 -22.93 4.50 16.00
N GLN A 502 -24.16 4.99 16.01
CA GLN A 502 -24.61 5.98 15.03
C GLN A 502 -23.86 7.30 15.18
N GLU A 503 -23.68 7.79 16.41
CA GLU A 503 -22.89 9.00 16.69
C GLU A 503 -21.45 8.88 16.15
N LEU A 504 -20.84 7.71 16.25
CA LEU A 504 -19.51 7.46 15.68
C LEU A 504 -19.51 7.45 14.15
N ARG A 505 -20.55 6.87 13.50
CA ARG A 505 -20.71 6.91 12.04
C ARG A 505 -20.90 8.35 11.55
N ASP A 506 -21.77 9.12 12.20
CA ASP A 506 -22.02 10.52 11.86
C ASP A 506 -20.74 11.36 12.01
N ALA A 507 -19.96 11.12 13.08
CA ALA A 507 -18.67 11.78 13.26
C ALA A 507 -17.62 11.36 12.21
N ASP A 508 -17.62 10.10 11.75
CA ASP A 508 -16.77 9.65 10.64
C ASP A 508 -17.16 10.31 9.31
N ASP A 509 -18.45 10.46 9.03
CA ASP A 509 -18.95 11.15 7.84
C ASP A 509 -18.56 12.63 7.84
N LEU A 510 -18.64 13.30 8.99
CA LEU A 510 -18.17 14.68 9.17
C LEU A 510 -16.66 14.79 8.96
N LEU A 511 -15.89 13.82 9.46
CA LEU A 511 -14.45 13.76 9.26
C LEU A 511 -14.10 13.53 7.78
N ALA A 512 -14.81 12.63 7.10
CA ALA A 512 -14.69 12.39 5.66
C ALA A 512 -15.00 13.64 4.84
N ALA A 513 -16.09 14.36 5.17
CA ALA A 513 -16.44 15.64 4.56
C ALA A 513 -15.34 16.68 4.74
N SER A 514 -14.73 16.74 5.94
CA SER A 514 -13.65 17.67 6.28
C SER A 514 -12.33 17.37 5.57
N MET A 515 -12.13 16.11 5.14
CA MET A 515 -10.97 15.71 4.35
C MET A 515 -11.06 16.17 2.89
N LEU A 516 -12.27 16.25 2.30
CA LEU A 516 -12.45 16.61 0.89
C LEU A 516 -11.73 17.89 0.44
N PRO A 517 -11.88 19.05 1.12
CA PRO A 517 -11.19 20.28 0.71
C PRO A 517 -9.68 20.27 0.98
N ARG A 518 -9.17 19.29 1.74
CA ARG A 518 -7.74 19.14 2.06
C ARG A 518 -7.01 18.20 1.10
N ARG A 519 -7.75 17.53 0.21
CA ARG A 519 -7.16 16.70 -0.84
C ARG A 519 -6.61 17.60 -1.93
N VAL A 520 -5.45 17.21 -2.47
CA VAL A 520 -4.76 18.00 -3.49
C VAL A 520 -5.45 17.77 -4.83
N ASP A 521 -5.97 18.85 -5.42
CA ASP A 521 -6.37 18.87 -6.82
C ASP A 521 -5.12 19.09 -7.70
N VAL A 522 -4.83 18.08 -8.50
CA VAL A 522 -3.62 17.97 -9.32
C VAL A 522 -3.90 18.17 -10.82
N GLY A 523 -5.12 18.59 -11.20
CA GLY A 523 -5.46 18.81 -12.62
C GLY A 523 -4.61 19.87 -13.31
N ARG A 524 -3.92 20.74 -12.55
CA ARG A 524 -3.00 21.77 -13.08
C ARG A 524 -1.53 21.33 -13.12
N VAL A 525 -1.21 20.16 -12.55
CA VAL A 525 0.16 19.64 -12.50
C VAL A 525 0.30 18.58 -13.58
N GLU A 526 1.35 18.68 -14.39
CA GLU A 526 1.61 17.70 -15.45
C GLU A 526 1.90 16.31 -14.86
N PRO A 527 1.47 15.21 -15.51
CA PRO A 527 1.80 13.85 -15.05
C PRO A 527 3.31 13.63 -14.85
N GLY A 528 3.69 12.99 -13.75
CA GLY A 528 5.09 12.74 -13.40
C GLY A 528 5.79 13.92 -12.70
N GLU A 529 5.11 15.05 -12.49
CA GLU A 529 5.67 16.23 -11.82
C GLU A 529 5.13 16.44 -10.40
N LEU A 530 4.37 15.47 -9.86
CA LEU A 530 3.90 15.54 -8.48
C LEU A 530 5.06 15.64 -7.49
N ARG A 531 4.94 16.57 -6.56
CA ARG A 531 5.86 16.77 -5.44
C ARG A 531 5.16 16.33 -4.17
N VAL A 532 5.94 15.81 -3.24
CA VAL A 532 5.50 15.61 -1.84
C VAL A 532 5.22 16.99 -1.24
N ASP A 533 4.02 17.19 -0.73
CA ASP A 533 3.64 18.41 0.00
C ASP A 533 3.55 18.14 1.51
N ASP A 534 3.98 19.11 2.32
CA ASP A 534 3.85 19.10 3.78
C ASP A 534 2.38 19.29 4.22
N GLU A 535 1.53 19.90 3.37
CA GLU A 535 0.08 20.04 3.61
C GLU A 535 -0.63 18.68 3.79
N VAL A 536 -0.05 17.59 3.27
CA VAL A 536 -0.53 16.21 3.42
C VAL A 536 -0.49 15.74 4.88
N SER A 537 0.31 16.36 5.75
CA SER A 537 0.43 15.94 7.15
C SER A 537 -0.89 16.06 7.91
N ALA A 538 -1.67 17.13 7.70
CA ALA A 538 -2.94 17.32 8.39
C ALA A 538 -4.03 16.36 7.87
N LEU A 539 -4.04 16.13 6.54
CA LEU A 539 -4.92 15.13 5.92
C LEU A 539 -4.58 13.72 6.45
N ARG A 540 -3.30 13.39 6.58
CA ARG A 540 -2.84 12.11 7.14
C ARG A 540 -3.32 11.90 8.57
N SER A 541 -3.25 12.92 9.43
CA SER A 541 -3.81 12.84 10.78
C SER A 541 -5.31 12.50 10.75
N MET A 542 -6.08 13.09 9.83
CA MET A 542 -7.50 12.76 9.65
C MET A 542 -7.71 11.32 9.14
N VAL A 543 -6.86 10.84 8.22
CA VAL A 543 -6.91 9.44 7.75
C VAL A 543 -6.69 8.48 8.92
N PHE A 544 -5.73 8.74 9.80
CA PHE A 544 -5.50 7.91 10.99
C PHE A 544 -6.70 7.92 11.94
N GLU A 545 -7.36 9.06 12.11
CA GLU A 545 -8.61 9.16 12.88
C GLU A 545 -9.72 8.30 12.25
N ARG A 546 -9.88 8.33 10.93
CA ARG A 546 -10.85 7.48 10.22
C ARG A 546 -10.56 6.00 10.36
N ARG A 547 -9.30 5.56 10.22
CA ARG A 547 -8.93 4.15 10.43
C ARG A 547 -9.16 3.72 11.89
N CYS A 548 -8.99 4.64 12.83
CA CYS A 548 -9.34 4.40 14.23
C CYS A 548 -10.87 4.31 14.46
N ASN A 549 -11.68 5.15 13.79
CA ASN A 549 -13.14 5.03 13.80
C ASN A 549 -13.56 3.67 13.23
N GLU A 550 -13.00 3.29 12.10
CA GLU A 550 -13.25 2.02 11.43
C GLU A 550 -12.97 0.82 12.36
N LEU A 551 -11.83 0.80 13.05
CA LEU A 551 -11.49 -0.22 14.04
C LEU A 551 -12.54 -0.35 15.16
N VAL A 552 -13.05 0.78 15.64
CA VAL A 552 -14.06 0.77 16.71
C VAL A 552 -15.42 0.34 16.15
N LEU A 553 -15.81 0.80 14.96
CA LEU A 553 -17.04 0.41 14.28
C LEU A 553 -17.09 -1.09 13.96
N LEU A 554 -15.95 -1.70 13.63
CA LEU A 554 -15.87 -3.16 13.44
C LEU A 554 -16.28 -3.93 14.71
N LEU A 555 -16.17 -3.35 15.91
CA LEU A 555 -16.60 -4.01 17.16
C LEU A 555 -18.13 -4.05 17.33
N ASP A 556 -18.92 -3.41 16.46
CA ASP A 556 -20.38 -3.53 16.43
C ASP A 556 -20.83 -4.86 15.80
N ASP A 557 -19.99 -5.46 14.95
CA ASP A 557 -20.30 -6.70 14.21
C ASP A 557 -20.08 -7.99 15.02
N GLU A 558 -20.63 -9.09 14.50
CA GLU A 558 -20.46 -10.43 15.08
C GLU A 558 -18.99 -10.90 15.08
N GLU A 559 -18.62 -11.58 16.16
CA GLU A 559 -17.28 -12.12 16.37
C GLU A 559 -16.96 -13.18 15.32
N SER A 560 -16.05 -12.85 14.40
CA SER A 560 -15.64 -13.75 13.34
C SER A 560 -14.15 -13.65 13.02
N ARG A 561 -13.61 -14.68 12.38
CA ARG A 561 -12.24 -14.65 11.87
C ARG A 561 -12.04 -13.53 10.86
N GLN A 562 -13.07 -13.22 10.06
CA GLN A 562 -13.06 -12.12 9.10
C GLN A 562 -12.95 -10.77 9.82
N GLN A 563 -13.69 -10.56 10.91
CA GLN A 563 -13.59 -9.35 11.74
C GLN A 563 -12.17 -9.14 12.28
N LEU A 564 -11.48 -10.20 12.70
CA LEU A 564 -10.06 -10.09 13.11
C LEU A 564 -9.15 -9.70 11.94
N ARG A 565 -9.36 -10.27 10.74
CA ARG A 565 -8.60 -9.91 9.55
C ARG A 565 -8.81 -8.44 9.19
N ASP A 566 -10.06 -7.99 9.26
CA ASP A 566 -10.46 -6.62 9.02
C ASP A 566 -9.87 -5.65 10.06
N ALA A 567 -9.85 -6.03 11.34
CA ALA A 567 -9.23 -5.24 12.39
C ALA A 567 -7.71 -5.14 12.21
N VAL A 568 -7.02 -6.25 11.91
CA VAL A 568 -5.58 -6.23 11.65
C VAL A 568 -5.25 -5.35 10.45
N TYR A 569 -6.02 -5.45 9.36
CA TYR A 569 -5.87 -4.58 8.19
C TYR A 569 -5.97 -3.09 8.56
N ALA A 570 -7.04 -2.68 9.25
CA ALA A 570 -7.26 -1.28 9.60
C ALA A 570 -6.19 -0.76 10.59
N HIS A 571 -5.71 -1.63 11.49
CA HIS A 571 -4.60 -1.31 12.39
C HIS A 571 -3.28 -1.11 11.62
N GLU A 572 -2.95 -1.98 10.65
CA GLU A 572 -1.74 -1.85 9.84
C GLU A 572 -1.72 -0.59 8.98
N GLN A 573 -2.88 -0.13 8.50
CA GLN A 573 -3.02 1.16 7.80
C GLN A 573 -2.58 2.36 8.65
N ILE A 574 -2.56 2.22 9.98
CA ILE A 574 -2.03 3.22 10.91
C ILE A 574 -0.55 2.93 11.18
N VAL A 575 -0.23 1.77 11.75
CA VAL A 575 1.10 1.52 12.34
C VAL A 575 2.20 1.26 11.32
N LYS A 576 1.87 0.75 10.12
CA LYS A 576 2.83 0.52 9.03
C LYS A 576 2.90 1.69 8.06
N HIS A 577 2.20 2.80 8.34
CA HIS A 577 2.29 3.96 7.48
C HIS A 577 3.72 4.54 7.52
N PRO A 578 4.41 4.78 6.37
CA PRO A 578 5.82 5.19 6.34
C PRO A 578 6.15 6.48 7.11
N ARG A 579 5.15 7.35 7.27
CA ARG A 579 5.24 8.61 8.04
C ARG A 579 4.56 8.57 9.40
N PHE A 580 4.15 7.40 9.87
CA PHE A 580 3.67 7.25 11.23
C PHE A 580 4.88 7.24 12.17
N VAL A 581 4.94 8.25 13.05
CA VAL A 581 5.96 8.31 14.09
C VAL A 581 5.25 7.98 15.40
N GLU A 582 5.56 6.81 15.96
CA GLU A 582 5.07 6.47 17.28
C GLU A 582 5.74 7.40 18.30
N VAL A 583 4.94 8.21 18.99
CA VAL A 583 5.39 8.97 20.15
C VAL A 583 5.40 8.02 21.35
N PRO A 584 6.57 7.72 21.95
CA PRO A 584 6.66 6.84 23.10
C PRO A 584 5.78 7.35 24.24
N ALA A 585 5.14 6.44 24.97
CA ALA A 585 4.39 6.80 26.17
C ALA A 585 5.33 7.51 27.17
N ALA A 586 4.94 8.69 27.65
CA ALA A 586 5.65 9.35 28.73
C ALA A 586 5.61 8.42 29.96
N VAL A 587 6.76 7.83 30.31
CA VAL A 587 6.89 6.99 31.49
C VAL A 587 6.65 7.87 32.70
N SER A 588 5.42 7.84 33.22
CA SER A 588 5.13 8.39 34.53
C SER A 588 5.80 7.45 35.52
N THR A 589 6.97 7.82 36.04
CA THR A 589 7.53 7.19 37.23
C THR A 589 6.52 7.40 38.35
N ALA A 590 5.80 6.35 38.70
CA ALA A 590 4.93 6.34 39.87
C ALA A 590 5.83 6.52 41.10
N ASP A 591 5.94 7.75 41.59
CA ASP A 591 6.48 8.02 42.91
C ASP A 591 5.48 7.47 43.94
N ASP A 592 5.90 6.37 44.57
CA ASP A 592 5.49 5.81 45.87
C ASP A 592 4.22 6.40 46.50
N GLN A 593 3.04 5.94 46.07
CA GLN A 593 1.82 6.09 46.85
C GLN A 593 1.64 4.86 47.76
N ALA A 594 2.29 4.92 48.93
CA ALA A 594 2.14 3.95 49.98
C ALA A 594 0.68 3.87 50.48
N VAL A 595 0.02 2.76 50.15
CA VAL A 595 -1.27 2.35 50.71
C VAL A 595 -1.11 2.08 52.22
N ARG A 596 -1.94 2.73 53.05
CA ARG A 596 -2.19 2.29 54.44
C ARG A 596 -3.68 1.91 54.63
N PRO A 597 -3.97 0.85 55.39
CA PRO A 597 -5.31 0.28 55.51
C PRO A 597 -6.17 1.02 56.54
N SER A 598 -7.47 1.14 56.26
CA SER A 598 -8.47 1.68 57.19
C SER A 598 -9.38 0.57 57.71
N VAL A 599 -9.33 0.30 59.02
CA VAL A 599 -10.30 -0.56 59.73
C VAL A 599 -10.80 0.15 61.01
N THR A 600 -12.12 0.42 60.99
CA THR A 600 -13.15 0.60 62.05
C THR A 600 -13.08 1.70 63.12
N GLY A 601 -14.19 2.46 63.23
CA GLY A 601 -14.99 2.50 64.47
C GLY A 601 -15.26 3.86 65.16
N ALA A 602 -16.44 4.46 64.85
CA ALA A 602 -17.28 5.44 65.57
C ALA A 602 -16.82 6.14 66.89
N GLN A 603 -16.93 7.49 66.98
CA GLN A 603 -17.99 8.22 67.73
C GLN A 603 -17.78 9.76 67.79
N ALA A 604 -18.88 10.47 67.51
CA ALA A 604 -19.40 11.80 67.93
C ALA A 604 -18.54 12.93 68.57
N GLY A 605 -18.77 14.16 68.08
CA GLY A 605 -18.85 15.40 68.87
C GLY A 605 -17.92 16.55 68.43
N GLY A 606 -18.46 17.59 67.79
CA GLY A 606 -17.75 18.82 67.32
C GLY A 606 -17.35 19.79 68.45
N PRO A 607 -17.21 21.12 68.24
CA PRO A 607 -17.26 21.95 67.01
C PRO A 607 -16.05 22.92 66.87
N GLY A 608 -15.95 23.67 65.76
CA GLY A 608 -15.41 25.05 65.78
C GLY A 608 -14.27 25.47 64.83
N VAL A 609 -14.60 26.49 64.03
CA VAL A 609 -13.83 27.71 63.70
C VAL A 609 -12.68 27.67 62.67
N THR A 610 -12.83 28.63 61.74
CA THR A 610 -12.00 29.18 60.66
C THR A 610 -10.50 29.34 60.91
N ALA A 611 -9.72 29.05 59.85
CA ALA A 611 -8.28 29.32 59.73
C ALA A 611 -7.99 30.73 59.18
N PRO A 612 -6.84 31.34 59.59
CA PRO A 612 -5.88 31.77 58.58
C PRO A 612 -4.39 31.55 58.94
N SER A 613 -3.58 31.46 57.86
CA SER A 613 -2.24 32.03 57.66
C SER A 613 -0.96 31.41 58.28
N VAL A 614 -0.06 30.93 57.39
CA VAL A 614 1.42 31.19 57.29
C VAL A 614 2.30 30.54 58.40
N THR A 615 3.46 29.89 58.24
CA THR A 615 4.58 29.81 57.26
C THR A 615 5.29 28.46 57.48
N ALA A 616 5.97 27.90 56.47
CA ALA A 616 6.82 26.70 56.64
C ALA A 616 8.28 27.07 57.02
N PRO A 617 8.95 26.31 57.90
CA PRO A 617 10.31 26.58 58.35
C PRO A 617 11.37 26.04 57.36
N SER A 618 12.52 26.73 57.34
CA SER A 618 13.73 26.40 56.60
C SER A 618 14.39 25.11 57.10
N VAL A 619 14.84 24.25 56.18
CA VAL A 619 15.73 23.13 56.51
C VAL A 619 16.95 23.12 55.60
N THR A 620 18.08 23.18 56.28
CA THR A 620 19.46 23.17 55.80
C THR A 620 19.89 21.73 55.55
N ALA A 621 20.15 21.34 54.29
CA ALA A 621 20.98 20.18 53.97
C ALA A 621 21.56 20.37 52.56
N GLY A 622 22.89 20.50 52.47
CA GLY A 622 23.61 20.58 51.21
C GLY A 622 23.91 19.19 50.61
N PRO A 623 24.23 19.13 49.31
CA PRO A 623 24.47 17.88 48.59
C PRO A 623 25.82 17.23 48.99
N PRO A 624 25.94 15.89 48.85
CA PRO A 624 27.18 15.17 49.15
C PRO A 624 28.34 15.51 48.19
N PRO A 625 29.60 15.31 48.60
CA PRO A 625 30.77 15.73 47.82
C PRO A 625 30.93 14.86 46.57
N GLY A 626 30.96 15.47 45.38
CA GLY A 626 31.34 14.81 44.13
C GLY A 626 30.37 14.94 42.94
N ALA A 627 29.22 15.60 43.09
CA ALA A 627 28.31 15.83 41.96
C ALA A 627 28.81 16.97 41.07
N VAL A 628 29.06 16.65 39.80
CA VAL A 628 29.43 17.63 38.75
C VAL A 628 28.18 18.42 38.35
N VAL A 629 28.24 19.74 38.50
CA VAL A 629 27.18 20.67 38.11
C VAL A 629 27.18 20.86 36.60
N ALA A 630 26.04 20.62 35.94
CA ALA A 630 25.84 20.98 34.54
C ALA A 630 25.70 22.52 34.39
N PRO A 631 26.20 23.13 33.31
CA PRO A 631 26.07 24.57 33.11
C PRO A 631 24.61 24.97 32.88
N ASP A 632 24.16 25.96 33.65
CA ASP A 632 22.87 26.63 33.51
C ASP A 632 22.80 27.39 32.18
N SER A 633 21.91 26.98 31.29
CA SER A 633 21.52 27.77 30.12
C SER A 633 20.12 28.33 30.35
N ALA A 634 20.07 29.63 30.66
CA ALA A 634 18.83 30.39 30.80
C ALA A 634 18.12 30.57 29.44
N PRO A 635 16.78 30.48 29.38
CA PRO A 635 16.01 30.83 28.19
C PRO A 635 15.94 32.37 28.00
N PRO A 636 15.85 32.88 26.76
CA PRO A 636 15.79 34.32 26.51
C PRO A 636 14.42 34.91 26.85
N ASP A 637 14.45 36.02 27.58
CA ASP A 637 13.33 36.92 27.87
C ASP A 637 12.68 37.44 26.58
N THR A 638 11.38 37.21 26.42
CA THR A 638 10.53 37.94 25.49
C THR A 638 9.65 38.92 26.26
N ALA A 639 10.14 40.16 26.39
CA ALA A 639 9.32 41.28 26.84
C ALA A 639 9.59 42.53 25.98
N GLY A 640 8.65 42.78 25.07
CA GLY A 640 8.05 44.09 24.78
C GLY A 640 8.95 45.27 24.39
N ARG A 641 8.78 45.75 23.16
CA ARG A 641 8.80 47.19 22.89
C ARG A 641 7.63 47.60 22.00
N SER A 642 7.00 48.67 22.48
CA SER A 642 6.09 49.60 21.82
C SER A 642 6.64 50.18 20.53
#